data_AF-A0A0D6DWI8-F1
#
_entry.id   AF-A0A0D6DWI8-F1
#
_cell.length_a   1.000
_cell.length_b   1.000
_cell.length_c   1.000
_cell.angle_alpha   90.00
_cell.angle_beta   90.00
_cell.angle_gamma   90.00
#
_symmetry.space_group_name_H-M   'P 1'
#
loop_
_entity.id
_entity.type
_entity.pdbx_description
1 polymer ?
#
loop_
_entity_poly.entity_id
_entity_poly.type
_entity_poly.pdbx_seq_one_letter_code
_entity_poly.pdbx_strand_id
1 'polypeptide(L)'
;MLNSKFIKIALIGLIVLSASPISADVISSESLASTSSESVTSDTNKSSKSSEINSTTQERSNALAQSAVESGVAMVTSESEFWAAIFDQSVTTILLANDIVANPSNRLSGSGNSAGAVKRNLIIDGQGHNLSYDTTAYGTQILYAGTSGLNITFQNMSMGSKAYPNNNYYGIFTIQQTNVTLNVKDFTYYAENGAQPFFADGNAGSTLNFYGANVFTANGTLYGGEFIERFKTTNFKADSNTNVVQDNPTSLAAIYSDGTAIVNLESNARLSINSSKNAFVYGSTTINLQDNAYIGYENKKGSNYKSDNALLTYPGTGTTTINGGVNSEADFISNDNSMDVSNTQINSNGMKAVFVANNLGNVASKNNLIIKRIDTSSDIYDLNTLSLAGVQSQPVSNIASNTTLTISPATYSSGKSFLFIAQPTALSAKFASQVGSNLSNLNGTITTSQDAIRTIKVSNSRLYTDGNVNSVASQNLIESAPITPKVVNDDSPTLLTSNILGGQINYIYYNVQSAKQFTGYTLKSAWVEATAVQTKYSEITFPDSPITFNQPIPGSFAMSTAYTVKNSGNVPLNIKPTSVSDTNVNVTLVESLFEPNKQQVSLLLHGTSKTDSHDWNFKNLDANTLTINPYFTDSNYINYNIKGNYSGSLIGIQNVKYAVTFGWFQ
;
A
#
# COMPACT_ATOMS: atom_id res chain seq x y z
N MET A 1 -58.38 23.28 45.13
CA MET A 1 -58.30 24.59 45.83
C MET A 1 -57.31 25.49 45.08
N LEU A 2 -57.08 26.72 45.54
CA LEU A 2 -56.40 27.86 44.87
C LEU A 2 -55.26 27.47 43.90
N ASN A 3 -55.23 27.93 42.64
CA ASN A 3 -55.07 29.31 42.13
C ASN A 3 -53.70 29.95 42.41
N SER A 4 -52.91 30.12 41.36
CA SER A 4 -52.71 31.46 40.77
C SER A 4 -52.40 31.37 39.26
N LYS A 5 -52.70 32.43 38.50
CA LYS A 5 -52.40 32.62 37.07
C LYS A 5 -51.82 34.02 36.90
N PHE A 6 -50.91 34.23 35.95
CA PHE A 6 -50.83 35.39 35.03
C PHE A 6 -49.99 34.92 33.82
N ILE A 7 -50.55 34.77 32.61
CA ILE A 7 -50.74 35.81 31.56
C ILE A 7 -49.37 36.41 31.18
N LYS A 8 -48.73 36.09 30.05
CA LYS A 8 -49.13 35.98 28.62
C LYS A 8 -49.34 37.34 27.92
N ILE A 9 -48.30 37.83 27.24
CA ILE A 9 -48.37 38.76 26.09
C ILE A 9 -47.52 38.14 24.96
N ALA A 10 -47.86 38.41 23.70
CA ALA A 10 -47.16 37.91 22.52
C ALA A 10 -47.11 38.97 21.40
N LEU A 11 -46.07 38.91 20.56
CA LEU A 11 -45.94 39.61 19.28
C LEU A 11 -45.03 38.73 18.40
N ILE A 12 -45.58 37.94 17.47
CA ILE A 12 -45.88 38.29 16.06
C ILE A 12 -44.60 38.46 15.21
N GLY A 13 -44.44 37.53 14.27
CA GLY A 13 -43.45 37.50 13.17
C GLY A 13 -43.73 36.25 12.34
N LEU A 14 -44.20 36.40 11.10
CA LEU A 14 -44.90 35.34 10.36
C LEU A 14 -44.72 35.51 8.84
N ILE A 15 -44.63 34.39 8.08
CA ILE A 15 -44.51 34.30 6.60
C ILE A 15 -43.20 34.98 6.08
N VAL A 16 -42.50 34.60 4.99
CA VAL A 16 -42.86 33.99 3.70
C VAL A 16 -41.79 33.01 3.18
N LEU A 17 -42.21 32.12 2.27
CA LEU A 17 -41.41 31.13 1.55
C LEU A 17 -40.35 31.75 0.63
N SER A 18 -39.29 30.99 0.32
CA SER A 18 -38.75 30.93 -1.03
C SER A 18 -38.12 29.56 -1.33
N ALA A 19 -38.90 28.66 -1.91
CA ALA A 19 -38.37 27.55 -2.69
C ALA A 19 -38.46 27.93 -4.18
N SER A 20 -37.38 27.76 -4.93
CA SER A 20 -37.40 27.75 -6.41
C SER A 20 -36.16 27.03 -6.97
N PRO A 21 -36.26 26.38 -8.15
CA PRO A 21 -35.18 25.58 -8.75
C PRO A 21 -34.49 26.38 -9.89
N ILE A 22 -34.25 25.73 -11.05
CA ILE A 22 -33.62 26.20 -12.31
C ILE A 22 -32.09 25.95 -12.33
N SER A 23 -31.52 25.24 -13.31
CA SER A 23 -32.09 24.32 -14.32
C SER A 23 -31.02 23.30 -14.78
N ALA A 24 -31.44 22.32 -15.60
CA ALA A 24 -30.53 21.49 -16.39
C ALA A 24 -30.16 22.18 -17.73
N ASP A 25 -29.37 21.45 -18.53
CA ASP A 25 -29.14 21.61 -19.99
C ASP A 25 -28.24 22.81 -20.43
N VAL A 26 -27.30 22.69 -21.39
CA VAL A 26 -26.87 21.50 -22.18
C VAL A 26 -25.46 21.69 -22.82
N ILE A 27 -24.72 20.58 -23.02
CA ILE A 27 -23.58 20.33 -23.96
C ILE A 27 -22.43 21.37 -24.07
N SER A 28 -21.20 20.94 -23.73
CA SER A 28 -20.05 20.95 -24.67
C SER A 28 -18.99 19.91 -24.28
N SER A 29 -18.21 19.42 -25.25
CA SER A 29 -17.19 18.37 -25.12
C SER A 29 -15.75 18.91 -25.08
N GLU A 30 -14.77 17.99 -24.99
CA GLU A 30 -13.31 18.20 -25.09
C GLU A 30 -12.68 18.81 -23.82
N SER A 31 -11.62 18.25 -23.21
CA SER A 31 -10.27 17.76 -23.63
C SER A 31 -9.16 18.82 -23.45
N LEU A 32 -7.89 18.40 -23.49
CA LEU A 32 -6.68 19.11 -23.01
C LEU A 32 -6.61 19.18 -21.46
N ALA A 33 -5.57 18.78 -20.73
CA ALA A 33 -4.12 18.56 -20.95
C ALA A 33 -3.22 19.80 -20.83
N SER A 34 -2.13 19.66 -20.05
CA SER A 34 -1.02 20.63 -19.84
C SER A 34 -1.39 21.93 -19.06
N THR A 35 -0.48 22.73 -18.48
CA THR A 35 1.01 22.78 -18.60
C THR A 35 1.67 23.43 -17.35
N SER A 36 2.90 23.02 -16.99
CA SER A 36 4.04 23.81 -16.45
C SER A 36 3.84 24.76 -15.22
N SER A 37 4.86 25.34 -14.56
CA SER A 37 6.28 25.57 -14.90
C SER A 37 7.18 25.81 -13.66
N GLU A 38 8.37 25.19 -13.64
CA GLU A 38 9.71 25.78 -13.35
C GLU A 38 9.97 26.43 -11.94
N SER A 39 11.22 26.69 -11.48
CA SER A 39 12.51 26.85 -12.18
C SER A 39 13.78 26.59 -11.30
N VAL A 40 14.87 26.07 -11.93
CA VAL A 40 16.31 26.46 -11.71
C VAL A 40 16.99 26.09 -10.36
N THR A 41 18.30 25.76 -10.21
CA THR A 41 19.56 25.68 -11.04
C THR A 41 20.16 24.25 -10.97
N SER A 42 20.78 23.65 -12.02
CA SER A 42 22.19 23.77 -12.49
C SER A 42 23.25 23.22 -11.49
N ASP A 43 24.37 22.56 -11.84
CA ASP A 43 25.14 22.30 -13.08
C ASP A 43 26.03 21.01 -12.88
N THR A 44 26.82 20.39 -13.79
CA THR A 44 27.26 20.59 -15.21
C THR A 44 27.74 19.23 -15.82
N ASN A 45 28.09 19.21 -17.14
CA ASN A 45 28.88 18.18 -17.88
C ASN A 45 28.16 16.85 -18.27
N LYS A 46 28.28 16.33 -19.51
CA LYS A 46 29.09 16.75 -20.68
C LYS A 46 28.45 16.40 -22.04
N SER A 47 28.72 17.24 -23.06
CA SER A 47 28.31 17.21 -24.49
C SER A 47 28.02 15.83 -25.11
N SER A 48 26.98 15.56 -25.94
CA SER A 48 26.17 16.36 -26.89
C SER A 48 26.76 16.58 -28.30
N LYS A 49 25.86 16.50 -29.31
CA LYS A 49 25.96 16.67 -30.79
C LYS A 49 26.05 15.37 -31.62
N SER A 50 25.29 15.09 -32.68
CA SER A 50 24.11 15.63 -33.42
C SER A 50 24.39 15.76 -34.93
N SER A 51 23.69 14.98 -35.76
CA SER A 51 23.55 15.22 -37.21
C SER A 51 22.37 14.42 -37.77
N GLU A 52 21.52 15.06 -38.57
CA GLU A 52 20.46 14.40 -39.35
C GLU A 52 21.05 13.71 -40.59
N ILE A 53 20.58 12.51 -40.96
CA ILE A 53 20.43 12.06 -42.36
C ILE A 53 19.15 11.21 -42.46
N ASN A 54 18.49 11.27 -43.62
CA ASN A 54 17.24 10.59 -43.96
C ASN A 54 17.41 9.08 -44.26
N SER A 55 16.27 8.40 -44.50
CA SER A 55 16.13 7.14 -45.27
C SER A 55 17.01 5.93 -44.91
N THR A 56 16.52 5.02 -44.05
CA THR A 56 16.90 3.58 -44.02
C THR A 56 15.75 2.63 -43.61
N THR A 57 14.50 3.11 -43.56
CA THR A 57 13.33 2.30 -43.13
C THR A 57 13.09 1.06 -44.00
N GLN A 58 13.57 1.07 -45.25
CA GLN A 58 13.50 -0.06 -46.19
C GLN A 58 14.69 -1.02 -46.09
N GLU A 59 15.82 -0.59 -45.51
CA GLU A 59 17.00 -1.44 -45.32
C GLU A 59 16.91 -2.26 -44.03
N ARG A 60 16.27 -1.73 -42.96
CA ARG A 60 15.95 -2.54 -41.78
C ARG A 60 14.98 -3.69 -42.07
N SER A 61 14.06 -3.52 -43.03
CA SER A 61 13.20 -4.60 -43.52
C SER A 61 14.01 -5.73 -44.16
N ASN A 62 15.04 -5.40 -44.94
CA ASN A 62 15.90 -6.39 -45.58
C ASN A 62 16.93 -7.01 -44.62
N ALA A 63 17.37 -6.29 -43.59
CA ALA A 63 18.31 -6.80 -42.57
C ALA A 63 17.72 -7.94 -41.70
N LEU A 64 16.39 -8.06 -41.62
CA LEU A 64 15.71 -9.19 -40.97
C LEU A 64 15.45 -10.37 -41.93
N ALA A 65 15.59 -10.19 -43.24
CA ALA A 65 15.31 -11.24 -44.24
C ALA A 65 16.45 -12.28 -44.41
N GLN A 66 17.52 -12.21 -43.60
CA GLN A 66 18.67 -13.11 -43.75
C GLN A 66 19.44 -13.42 -42.46
N SER A 67 18.81 -13.35 -41.28
CA SER A 67 19.21 -14.25 -40.19
C SER A 67 18.86 -15.69 -40.60
N ALA A 68 19.73 -16.67 -40.30
CA ALA A 68 19.43 -18.07 -40.58
C ALA A 68 18.11 -18.46 -39.89
N VAL A 69 17.15 -19.01 -40.63
CA VAL A 69 15.87 -19.47 -40.09
C VAL A 69 16.17 -20.58 -39.08
N GLU A 70 15.90 -20.33 -37.81
CA GLU A 70 16.08 -21.33 -36.76
C GLU A 70 15.18 -22.54 -37.06
N SER A 71 15.75 -23.75 -36.97
CA SER A 71 15.08 -24.98 -37.38
C SER A 71 13.77 -25.20 -36.59
N GLY A 72 12.64 -25.00 -37.26
CA GLY A 72 11.30 -25.12 -36.68
C GLY A 72 10.61 -23.79 -36.37
N VAL A 73 11.20 -22.64 -36.71
CA VAL A 73 10.55 -21.32 -36.62
C VAL A 73 9.98 -20.91 -37.98
N ALA A 74 8.68 -20.59 -38.03
CA ALA A 74 8.03 -20.00 -39.20
C ALA A 74 7.57 -18.57 -38.89
N MET A 75 8.07 -17.59 -39.66
CA MET A 75 7.54 -16.23 -39.66
C MET A 75 6.38 -16.15 -40.66
N VAL A 76 5.25 -15.58 -40.26
CA VAL A 76 4.04 -15.51 -41.12
C VAL A 76 3.51 -14.08 -41.22
N THR A 77 3.17 -13.66 -42.44
CA THR A 77 2.67 -12.32 -42.78
C THR A 77 1.26 -12.33 -43.37
N SER A 78 0.78 -13.53 -43.75
CA SER A 78 -0.46 -13.79 -44.46
C SER A 78 -1.18 -15.04 -43.94
N GLU A 79 -2.48 -15.15 -44.26
CA GLU A 79 -3.29 -16.35 -43.97
C GLU A 79 -2.64 -17.63 -44.52
N SER A 80 -2.18 -17.60 -45.78
CA SER A 80 -1.63 -18.78 -46.46
C SER A 80 -0.38 -19.33 -45.77
N GLU A 81 0.46 -18.44 -45.25
CA GLU A 81 1.66 -18.82 -44.50
C GLU A 81 1.28 -19.36 -43.11
N PHE A 82 0.30 -18.74 -42.44
CA PHE A 82 -0.23 -19.24 -41.17
C PHE A 82 -0.79 -20.67 -41.31
N TRP A 83 -1.66 -20.94 -42.28
CA TRP A 83 -2.18 -22.29 -42.49
C TRP A 83 -1.09 -23.28 -42.87
N ALA A 84 -0.14 -22.91 -43.74
CA ALA A 84 0.98 -23.77 -44.10
C ALA A 84 1.83 -24.15 -42.87
N ALA A 85 2.15 -23.18 -42.00
CA ALA A 85 2.91 -23.41 -40.77
C ALA A 85 2.15 -24.25 -39.73
N ILE A 86 0.81 -24.15 -39.67
CA ILE A 86 -0.02 -25.04 -38.85
C ILE A 86 0.08 -26.50 -39.34
N PHE A 87 0.11 -26.74 -40.66
CA PHE A 87 0.21 -28.09 -41.23
C PHE A 87 1.62 -28.69 -41.25
N ASP A 88 2.68 -27.89 -41.38
CA ASP A 88 4.07 -28.38 -41.35
C ASP A 88 4.44 -28.91 -39.96
N GLN A 89 4.70 -30.21 -39.85
CA GLN A 89 5.00 -30.85 -38.56
C GLN A 89 6.42 -30.58 -38.03
N SER A 90 7.28 -29.91 -38.81
CA SER A 90 8.61 -29.47 -38.36
C SER A 90 8.58 -28.13 -37.61
N VAL A 91 7.53 -27.31 -37.81
CA VAL A 91 7.42 -25.96 -37.25
C VAL A 91 6.96 -26.02 -35.79
N THR A 92 7.88 -25.86 -34.84
CA THR A 92 7.60 -25.80 -33.40
C THR A 92 7.18 -24.41 -32.92
N THR A 93 7.51 -23.34 -33.65
CA THR A 93 7.16 -21.95 -33.32
C THR A 93 6.65 -21.20 -34.54
N ILE A 94 5.51 -20.54 -34.42
CA ILE A 94 4.97 -19.58 -35.39
C ILE A 94 5.12 -18.18 -34.80
N LEU A 95 5.75 -17.27 -35.55
CA LEU A 95 5.87 -15.86 -35.23
C LEU A 95 4.98 -15.06 -36.19
N LEU A 96 3.98 -14.35 -35.67
CA LEU A 96 3.23 -13.39 -36.48
C LEU A 96 4.12 -12.15 -36.72
N ALA A 97 4.26 -11.75 -37.97
CA ALA A 97 4.95 -10.51 -38.39
C ALA A 97 4.01 -9.50 -39.05
N ASN A 98 2.70 -9.77 -38.96
CA ASN A 98 1.59 -8.94 -39.39
C ASN A 98 0.31 -9.42 -38.68
N ASP A 99 -0.74 -8.60 -38.69
CA ASP A 99 -2.07 -9.04 -38.26
C ASP A 99 -2.64 -10.04 -39.29
N ILE A 100 -3.09 -11.20 -38.81
CA ILE A 100 -3.60 -12.30 -39.62
C ILE A 100 -5.12 -12.39 -39.47
N VAL A 101 -5.83 -12.35 -40.59
CA VAL A 101 -7.24 -12.73 -40.69
C VAL A 101 -7.31 -14.08 -41.39
N ALA A 102 -7.65 -15.14 -40.66
CA ALA A 102 -7.71 -16.49 -41.19
C ALA A 102 -9.17 -16.94 -41.36
N ASN A 103 -9.56 -17.34 -42.57
CA ASN A 103 -10.86 -17.94 -42.84
C ASN A 103 -10.77 -19.47 -42.62
N PRO A 104 -11.52 -20.06 -41.67
CA PRO A 104 -11.52 -21.51 -41.41
C PRO A 104 -12.09 -22.39 -42.54
N SER A 105 -12.38 -21.84 -43.72
CA SER A 105 -12.64 -22.59 -44.96
C SER A 105 -11.35 -22.81 -45.78
N ASN A 106 -10.34 -21.97 -45.61
CA ASN A 106 -9.10 -21.97 -46.40
C ASN A 106 -8.01 -22.90 -45.84
N ARG A 107 -8.21 -23.46 -44.63
CA ARG A 107 -7.36 -24.52 -44.06
C ARG A 107 -7.30 -25.70 -45.04
N LEU A 108 -6.16 -25.82 -45.73
CA LEU A 108 -5.95 -26.62 -46.94
C LEU A 108 -6.74 -27.93 -46.99
N SER A 109 -7.49 -28.13 -48.10
CA SER A 109 -8.39 -29.26 -48.34
C SER A 109 -7.66 -30.58 -48.66
N GLY A 110 -6.67 -30.94 -47.84
CA GLY A 110 -5.89 -32.18 -47.92
C GLY A 110 -6.64 -33.38 -47.34
N SER A 111 -7.64 -33.87 -48.07
CA SER A 111 -8.27 -35.20 -47.95
C SER A 111 -8.30 -35.85 -46.55
N GLY A 112 -9.19 -35.39 -45.66
CA GLY A 112 -9.53 -36.10 -44.42
C GLY A 112 -10.04 -35.19 -43.30
N ASN A 113 -10.64 -35.79 -42.26
CA ASN A 113 -11.12 -35.10 -41.05
C ASN A 113 -9.96 -34.68 -40.12
N SER A 114 -8.99 -33.92 -40.63
CA SER A 114 -7.78 -33.49 -39.92
C SER A 114 -7.39 -32.03 -40.16
N ALA A 115 -8.24 -31.24 -40.84
CA ALA A 115 -7.98 -29.82 -41.10
C ALA A 115 -8.05 -28.99 -39.80
N GLY A 116 -6.89 -28.59 -39.27
CA GLY A 116 -6.75 -27.92 -37.96
C GLY A 116 -6.22 -28.80 -36.83
N ALA A 117 -5.92 -30.08 -37.10
CA ALA A 117 -5.38 -31.01 -36.10
C ALA A 117 -3.88 -30.79 -35.86
N VAL A 118 -3.51 -30.11 -34.76
CA VAL A 118 -2.11 -29.95 -34.34
C VAL A 118 -1.66 -31.23 -33.63
N LYS A 119 -0.56 -31.84 -34.09
CA LYS A 119 -0.07 -33.16 -33.62
C LYS A 119 1.31 -33.11 -32.95
N ARG A 120 1.74 -31.92 -32.53
CA ARG A 120 3.06 -31.59 -31.98
C ARG A 120 2.96 -30.45 -30.97
N ASN A 121 4.01 -30.26 -30.17
CA ASN A 121 4.11 -29.07 -29.34
C ASN A 121 4.31 -27.84 -30.23
N LEU A 122 3.60 -26.75 -29.92
CA LEU A 122 3.53 -25.57 -30.79
C LEU A 122 3.43 -24.28 -29.96
N ILE A 123 4.29 -23.33 -30.25
CA ILE A 123 4.17 -21.94 -29.79
C ILE A 123 3.63 -21.09 -30.94
N ILE A 124 2.64 -20.26 -30.67
CA ILE A 124 2.19 -19.18 -31.54
C ILE A 124 2.45 -17.88 -30.77
N ASP A 125 3.45 -17.12 -31.23
CA ASP A 125 3.81 -15.82 -30.69
C ASP A 125 3.28 -14.73 -31.64
N GLY A 126 2.45 -13.83 -31.12
CA GLY A 126 1.95 -12.72 -31.92
C GLY A 126 2.96 -11.59 -32.11
N GLN A 127 4.00 -11.49 -31.27
CA GLN A 127 4.93 -10.35 -31.29
C GLN A 127 4.22 -8.97 -31.19
N GLY A 128 3.01 -8.93 -30.62
CA GLY A 128 2.10 -7.78 -30.56
C GLY A 128 0.91 -7.81 -31.54
N HIS A 129 0.91 -8.71 -32.52
CA HIS A 129 -0.10 -8.81 -33.58
C HIS A 129 -1.40 -9.55 -33.17
N ASN A 130 -2.41 -9.39 -34.02
CA ASN A 130 -3.73 -10.02 -33.92
C ASN A 130 -3.86 -11.25 -34.83
N LEU A 131 -4.47 -12.33 -34.32
CA LEU A 131 -4.99 -13.44 -35.12
C LEU A 131 -6.52 -13.46 -35.02
N SER A 132 -7.21 -13.01 -36.06
CA SER A 132 -8.67 -12.99 -36.12
C SER A 132 -9.23 -14.05 -37.09
N TYR A 133 -10.47 -14.49 -36.87
CA TYR A 133 -11.13 -15.44 -37.76
C TYR A 133 -12.24 -14.79 -38.60
N ASP A 134 -12.20 -15.01 -39.91
CA ASP A 134 -13.31 -14.73 -40.82
C ASP A 134 -14.18 -15.99 -40.94
N THR A 135 -15.23 -16.07 -40.12
CA THR A 135 -16.09 -17.25 -40.03
C THR A 135 -17.53 -16.90 -39.64
N THR A 136 -18.48 -17.70 -40.10
CA THR A 136 -19.85 -17.78 -39.57
C THR A 136 -20.21 -19.19 -39.08
N ALA A 137 -19.26 -20.12 -39.15
CA ALA A 137 -19.44 -21.53 -38.82
C ALA A 137 -19.08 -21.81 -37.33
N TYR A 138 -19.81 -21.17 -36.40
CA TYR A 138 -19.50 -21.17 -34.97
C TYR A 138 -19.43 -22.57 -34.34
N GLY A 139 -20.18 -23.53 -34.88
CA GLY A 139 -20.23 -24.93 -34.41
C GLY A 139 -19.15 -25.83 -35.01
N THR A 140 -17.94 -25.33 -35.29
CA THR A 140 -16.84 -26.13 -35.84
C THR A 140 -15.51 -25.70 -35.24
N GLN A 141 -14.81 -26.65 -34.59
CA GLN A 141 -13.45 -26.46 -34.08
C GLN A 141 -12.50 -25.96 -35.18
N ILE A 142 -11.71 -24.92 -34.88
CA ILE A 142 -10.79 -24.31 -35.85
C ILE A 142 -9.39 -24.92 -35.71
N LEU A 143 -8.79 -24.82 -34.53
CA LEU A 143 -7.54 -25.49 -34.14
C LEU A 143 -7.83 -26.46 -33.00
N TYR A 144 -7.23 -27.66 -33.02
CA TYR A 144 -7.51 -28.68 -32.00
C TYR A 144 -6.36 -29.67 -31.78
N ALA A 145 -6.38 -30.32 -30.61
CA ALA A 145 -5.45 -31.38 -30.26
C ALA A 145 -5.69 -32.62 -31.15
N GLY A 146 -4.75 -32.89 -32.06
CA GLY A 146 -4.76 -34.05 -32.94
C GLY A 146 -4.11 -35.32 -32.34
N THR A 147 -3.57 -35.24 -31.13
CA THR A 147 -3.02 -36.35 -30.33
C THR A 147 -2.92 -35.94 -28.85
N SER A 148 -2.66 -36.91 -27.97
CA SER A 148 -2.42 -36.69 -26.53
C SER A 148 -1.00 -36.19 -26.22
N GLY A 149 -0.80 -35.63 -25.02
CA GLY A 149 0.52 -35.26 -24.51
C GLY A 149 1.10 -33.95 -25.06
N LEU A 150 0.27 -33.12 -25.69
CA LEU A 150 0.69 -31.88 -26.34
C LEU A 150 0.87 -30.72 -25.35
N ASN A 151 1.85 -29.87 -25.62
CA ASN A 151 2.03 -28.58 -24.96
C ASN A 151 1.91 -27.46 -26.02
N ILE A 152 0.87 -26.64 -25.90
CA ILE A 152 0.49 -25.60 -26.86
C ILE A 152 0.52 -24.24 -26.15
N THR A 153 1.10 -23.23 -26.77
CA THR A 153 1.22 -21.88 -26.19
C THR A 153 0.76 -20.82 -27.18
N PHE A 154 -0.08 -19.90 -26.73
CA PHE A 154 -0.37 -18.63 -27.42
C PHE A 154 0.20 -17.50 -26.56
N GLN A 155 1.04 -16.63 -27.13
CA GLN A 155 1.67 -15.56 -26.35
C GLN A 155 1.82 -14.22 -27.08
N ASN A 156 1.87 -13.13 -26.30
CA ASN A 156 2.13 -11.76 -26.76
C ASN A 156 1.20 -11.31 -27.92
N MET A 157 -0.09 -11.63 -27.84
CA MET A 157 -0.99 -11.53 -28.99
C MET A 157 -2.43 -11.18 -28.64
N SER A 158 -3.18 -10.74 -29.64
CA SER A 158 -4.64 -10.70 -29.58
C SER A 158 -5.28 -11.77 -30.47
N MET A 159 -6.50 -12.20 -30.11
CA MET A 159 -7.34 -13.06 -30.93
C MET A 159 -8.76 -12.52 -31.03
N GLY A 160 -9.19 -12.24 -32.26
CA GLY A 160 -10.45 -11.58 -32.56
C GLY A 160 -10.44 -10.07 -32.27
N SER A 161 -11.40 -9.33 -32.83
CA SER A 161 -11.46 -7.87 -32.72
C SER A 161 -12.87 -7.34 -33.01
N LYS A 162 -13.12 -6.03 -32.84
CA LYS A 162 -14.38 -5.40 -33.28
C LYS A 162 -14.60 -5.45 -34.80
N ALA A 163 -13.54 -5.54 -35.59
CA ALA A 163 -13.63 -5.70 -37.05
C ALA A 163 -13.90 -7.16 -37.44
N TYR A 164 -13.43 -8.10 -36.63
CA TYR A 164 -13.57 -9.54 -36.81
C TYR A 164 -14.07 -10.19 -35.50
N PRO A 165 -15.35 -10.01 -35.15
CA PRO A 165 -15.90 -10.39 -33.84
C PRO A 165 -16.29 -11.87 -33.74
N ASN A 166 -15.95 -12.66 -34.75
CA ASN A 166 -16.42 -14.03 -34.89
C ASN A 166 -15.31 -15.03 -34.54
N ASN A 167 -15.65 -16.03 -33.75
CA ASN A 167 -14.78 -17.13 -33.37
C ASN A 167 -15.58 -18.45 -33.42
N ASN A 168 -15.33 -19.42 -32.54
CA ASN A 168 -16.02 -20.71 -32.52
C ASN A 168 -16.32 -21.19 -31.10
N TYR A 169 -17.37 -22.00 -30.95
CA TYR A 169 -17.82 -22.52 -29.65
C TYR A 169 -16.76 -23.40 -28.96
N TYR A 170 -15.83 -24.00 -29.71
CA TYR A 170 -14.84 -24.94 -29.19
C TYR A 170 -13.50 -24.31 -28.80
N GLY A 171 -13.49 -23.01 -28.48
CA GLY A 171 -12.35 -22.29 -27.92
C GLY A 171 -11.29 -21.87 -28.96
N ILE A 172 -10.28 -21.13 -28.49
CA ILE A 172 -9.11 -20.75 -29.31
C ILE A 172 -8.32 -21.97 -29.80
N PHE A 173 -8.37 -23.06 -29.01
CA PHE A 173 -7.77 -24.36 -29.29
C PHE A 173 -8.54 -25.45 -28.54
N THR A 174 -9.15 -26.39 -29.27
CA THR A 174 -10.04 -27.41 -28.70
C THR A 174 -9.27 -28.61 -28.14
N ILE A 175 -9.50 -28.96 -26.87
CA ILE A 175 -8.85 -30.13 -26.24
C ILE A 175 -9.79 -31.34 -26.18
N GLN A 176 -9.67 -32.23 -27.18
CA GLN A 176 -10.37 -33.53 -27.27
C GLN A 176 -9.48 -34.73 -26.90
N GLN A 177 -8.28 -34.48 -26.36
CA GLN A 177 -7.26 -35.51 -26.11
C GLN A 177 -6.75 -35.43 -24.66
N THR A 178 -6.11 -36.49 -24.19
CA THR A 178 -5.58 -36.58 -22.82
C THR A 178 -4.20 -35.93 -22.66
N ASN A 179 -3.89 -35.48 -21.45
CA ASN A 179 -2.59 -34.89 -21.08
C ASN A 179 -2.16 -33.70 -21.96
N VAL A 180 -3.11 -32.90 -22.43
CA VAL A 180 -2.84 -31.69 -23.21
C VAL A 180 -2.78 -30.47 -22.29
N THR A 181 -1.70 -29.71 -22.41
CA THR A 181 -1.53 -28.40 -21.77
C THR A 181 -1.70 -27.29 -22.79
N LEU A 182 -2.55 -26.32 -22.46
CA LEU A 182 -2.70 -25.06 -23.17
C LEU A 182 -2.19 -23.93 -22.27
N ASN A 183 -1.29 -23.10 -22.77
CA ASN A 183 -0.79 -21.91 -22.10
C ASN A 183 -1.25 -20.67 -22.87
N VAL A 184 -1.71 -19.66 -22.14
CA VAL A 184 -1.88 -18.30 -22.65
C VAL A 184 -1.01 -17.34 -21.84
N LYS A 185 -0.32 -16.44 -22.53
CA LYS A 185 0.56 -15.44 -21.91
C LYS A 185 0.37 -14.08 -22.57
N ASP A 186 0.15 -13.04 -21.77
CA ASP A 186 0.04 -11.66 -22.26
C ASP A 186 -0.96 -11.56 -23.44
N PHE A 187 -2.14 -12.17 -23.25
CA PHE A 187 -3.10 -12.52 -24.30
C PHE A 187 -4.41 -11.74 -24.19
N THR A 188 -4.89 -11.20 -25.31
CA THR A 188 -6.18 -10.47 -25.39
C THR A 188 -7.18 -11.20 -26.31
N TYR A 189 -8.36 -11.55 -25.81
CA TYR A 189 -9.44 -12.17 -26.59
C TYR A 189 -10.62 -11.22 -26.78
N TYR A 190 -11.17 -11.16 -27.99
CA TYR A 190 -12.44 -10.49 -28.29
C TYR A 190 -13.35 -11.35 -29.17
N ALA A 191 -14.59 -11.60 -28.75
CA ALA A 191 -15.62 -12.19 -29.60
C ALA A 191 -17.05 -11.76 -29.21
N GLU A 192 -17.91 -11.62 -30.22
CA GLU A 192 -19.35 -11.38 -30.11
C GLU A 192 -20.17 -12.56 -30.67
N ASN A 193 -19.58 -13.42 -31.50
CA ASN A 193 -20.22 -14.63 -32.02
C ASN A 193 -19.24 -15.82 -31.98
N GLY A 194 -19.69 -16.99 -31.52
CA GLY A 194 -18.75 -18.07 -31.15
C GLY A 194 -17.93 -17.70 -29.92
N ALA A 195 -18.54 -17.00 -28.96
CA ALA A 195 -17.89 -16.32 -27.85
C ALA A 195 -17.56 -17.27 -26.68
N GLN A 196 -16.66 -18.23 -26.93
CA GLN A 196 -16.08 -19.13 -25.94
C GLN A 196 -14.54 -19.11 -26.09
N PRO A 197 -13.78 -18.68 -25.06
CA PRO A 197 -12.31 -18.67 -25.14
C PRO A 197 -11.69 -20.07 -24.98
N PHE A 198 -12.15 -20.87 -24.02
CA PHE A 198 -11.52 -22.15 -23.68
C PHE A 198 -12.52 -23.31 -23.59
N PHE A 199 -12.21 -24.40 -24.30
CA PHE A 199 -12.97 -25.65 -24.29
C PHE A 199 -12.02 -26.86 -24.21
N ALA A 200 -12.28 -27.74 -23.24
CA ALA A 200 -11.82 -29.11 -23.24
C ALA A 200 -13.04 -30.06 -23.25
N ASP A 201 -12.87 -31.30 -23.66
CA ASP A 201 -13.95 -32.30 -23.61
C ASP A 201 -13.83 -33.20 -22.36
N GLY A 202 -13.63 -32.59 -21.19
CA GLY A 202 -13.56 -33.29 -19.90
C GLY A 202 -12.37 -34.25 -19.72
N ASN A 203 -11.46 -34.34 -20.69
CA ASN A 203 -10.42 -35.36 -20.74
C ASN A 203 -9.38 -35.28 -19.61
N ALA A 204 -8.88 -36.43 -19.18
CA ALA A 204 -7.86 -36.53 -18.13
C ALA A 204 -6.56 -35.81 -18.53
N GLY A 205 -5.96 -35.07 -17.58
CA GLY A 205 -4.75 -34.30 -17.80
C GLY A 205 -4.91 -33.01 -18.63
N SER A 206 -6.13 -32.62 -18.98
CA SER A 206 -6.40 -31.31 -19.60
C SER A 206 -6.03 -30.17 -18.65
N THR A 207 -5.06 -29.36 -19.06
CA THR A 207 -4.46 -28.29 -18.23
C THR A 207 -4.49 -26.96 -18.97
N LEU A 208 -4.95 -25.90 -18.30
CA LEU A 208 -4.91 -24.51 -18.77
C LEU A 208 -3.99 -23.67 -17.86
N ASN A 209 -3.06 -22.92 -18.43
CA ASN A 209 -2.18 -22.02 -17.70
C ASN A 209 -2.31 -20.57 -18.20
N PHE A 210 -2.46 -19.61 -17.30
CA PHE A 210 -2.45 -18.17 -17.59
C PHE A 210 -1.19 -17.53 -17.01
N TYR A 211 -0.42 -16.83 -17.83
CA TYR A 211 0.80 -16.10 -17.45
C TYR A 211 0.65 -14.61 -17.81
N GLY A 212 1.28 -13.71 -17.04
CA GLY A 212 1.29 -12.28 -17.36
C GLY A 212 -0.11 -11.63 -17.35
N ALA A 213 -0.32 -10.61 -18.18
CA ALA A 213 -1.54 -9.80 -18.21
C ALA A 213 -2.52 -10.25 -19.31
N ASN A 214 -3.67 -10.81 -18.94
CA ASN A 214 -4.63 -11.36 -19.89
C ASN A 214 -6.01 -10.69 -19.79
N VAL A 215 -6.66 -10.49 -20.94
CA VAL A 215 -7.97 -9.82 -21.03
C VAL A 215 -8.90 -10.62 -21.95
N PHE A 216 -10.09 -10.97 -21.47
CA PHE A 216 -11.07 -11.75 -22.24
C PHE A 216 -12.40 -11.00 -22.31
N THR A 217 -12.78 -10.56 -23.50
CA THR A 217 -14.07 -9.91 -23.76
C THR A 217 -14.94 -10.82 -24.65
N ALA A 218 -15.99 -11.39 -24.06
CA ALA A 218 -16.89 -12.33 -24.71
C ALA A 218 -18.33 -11.80 -24.58
N ASN A 219 -18.64 -10.73 -25.31
CA ASN A 219 -19.88 -9.95 -25.20
C ASN A 219 -20.63 -10.01 -26.53
N GLY A 220 -21.73 -10.76 -26.60
CA GLY A 220 -22.28 -11.22 -27.88
C GLY A 220 -23.72 -11.67 -27.80
N THR A 221 -24.42 -11.83 -28.93
CA THR A 221 -25.85 -12.22 -28.94
C THR A 221 -26.13 -13.57 -29.58
N LEU A 222 -25.13 -14.20 -30.23
CA LEU A 222 -25.25 -15.52 -30.88
C LEU A 222 -24.11 -16.44 -30.43
N TYR A 223 -24.42 -17.69 -30.07
CA TYR A 223 -23.48 -18.77 -29.76
C TYR A 223 -22.29 -18.36 -28.85
N GLY A 224 -22.47 -18.44 -27.54
CA GLY A 224 -21.42 -18.14 -26.56
C GLY A 224 -21.32 -19.16 -25.41
N GLY A 225 -20.14 -19.26 -24.82
CA GLY A 225 -19.80 -20.27 -23.83
C GLY A 225 -19.50 -19.74 -22.44
N GLU A 226 -19.09 -20.67 -21.57
CA GLU A 226 -18.24 -20.38 -20.42
C GLU A 226 -16.96 -19.62 -20.82
N PHE A 227 -16.32 -18.99 -19.85
CA PHE A 227 -14.94 -18.54 -19.98
C PHE A 227 -14.01 -19.76 -20.07
N ILE A 228 -14.23 -20.77 -19.20
CA ILE A 228 -13.50 -22.05 -19.18
C ILE A 228 -14.49 -23.21 -19.09
N GLU A 229 -14.50 -24.09 -20.09
CA GLU A 229 -15.28 -25.33 -20.08
C GLU A 229 -14.40 -26.58 -19.92
N ARG A 230 -14.73 -27.40 -18.91
CA ARG A 230 -14.36 -28.80 -18.64
C ARG A 230 -12.86 -29.14 -18.51
N PHE A 231 -11.97 -28.16 -18.41
CA PHE A 231 -10.57 -28.39 -18.02
C PHE A 231 -10.50 -29.04 -16.63
N LYS A 232 -9.67 -30.09 -16.46
CA LYS A 232 -9.47 -30.72 -15.15
C LYS A 232 -8.58 -29.89 -14.23
N THR A 233 -7.59 -29.19 -14.78
CA THR A 233 -6.72 -28.27 -14.03
C THR A 233 -6.65 -26.92 -14.75
N THR A 234 -6.87 -25.83 -14.01
CA THR A 234 -6.55 -24.46 -14.43
C THR A 234 -5.55 -23.84 -13.46
N ASN A 235 -4.54 -23.13 -13.95
CA ASN A 235 -3.57 -22.42 -13.13
C ASN A 235 -3.42 -20.97 -13.61
N PHE A 236 -3.79 -20.01 -12.78
CA PHE A 236 -3.34 -18.63 -12.90
C PHE A 236 -1.99 -18.53 -12.21
N LYS A 237 -0.94 -18.27 -13.00
CA LYS A 237 0.45 -18.37 -12.56
C LYS A 237 0.88 -17.18 -11.71
N ALA A 238 1.97 -17.34 -10.97
CA ALA A 238 2.47 -16.29 -10.08
C ALA A 238 2.55 -14.94 -10.79
N ASP A 239 2.13 -13.88 -10.10
CA ASP A 239 2.04 -12.50 -10.61
C ASP A 239 1.14 -12.28 -11.85
N SER A 240 0.40 -13.29 -12.33
CA SER A 240 -0.53 -13.13 -13.47
C SER A 240 -1.78 -12.31 -13.09
N ASN A 241 -2.33 -11.58 -14.06
CA ASN A 241 -3.49 -10.72 -13.88
C ASN A 241 -4.48 -10.98 -15.04
N THR A 242 -5.57 -11.69 -14.76
CA THR A 242 -6.57 -12.08 -15.77
C THR A 242 -7.90 -11.41 -15.50
N ASN A 243 -8.39 -10.64 -16.48
CA ASN A 243 -9.66 -9.92 -16.39
C ASN A 243 -10.62 -10.40 -17.48
N VAL A 244 -11.83 -10.77 -17.08
CA VAL A 244 -12.84 -11.42 -17.94
C VAL A 244 -14.13 -10.60 -17.89
N VAL A 245 -14.64 -10.22 -19.07
CA VAL A 245 -15.97 -9.64 -19.26
C VAL A 245 -16.77 -10.58 -20.15
N GLN A 246 -17.85 -11.14 -19.62
CA GLN A 246 -18.61 -12.20 -20.26
C GLN A 246 -20.10 -11.85 -20.28
N ASP A 247 -20.63 -11.52 -21.45
CA ASP A 247 -22.05 -11.22 -21.65
C ASP A 247 -22.54 -11.81 -22.98
N ASN A 248 -22.66 -13.13 -23.02
CA ASN A 248 -22.99 -13.91 -24.22
C ASN A 248 -24.01 -15.04 -23.88
N PRO A 249 -24.72 -15.60 -24.87
CA PRO A 249 -25.88 -16.47 -24.63
C PRO A 249 -25.49 -17.91 -24.27
N THR A 250 -26.39 -18.87 -24.51
CA THR A 250 -26.21 -20.34 -24.51
C THR A 250 -25.73 -21.02 -23.21
N SER A 251 -24.60 -20.66 -22.61
CA SER A 251 -24.10 -21.34 -21.41
C SER A 251 -24.75 -20.91 -20.08
N LEU A 252 -24.35 -21.50 -18.94
CA LEU A 252 -24.97 -21.27 -17.61
C LEU A 252 -24.03 -20.65 -16.57
N ALA A 253 -22.71 -20.84 -16.72
CA ALA A 253 -21.73 -20.35 -15.76
C ALA A 253 -20.57 -19.57 -16.41
N ALA A 254 -19.72 -18.98 -15.59
CA ALA A 254 -18.41 -18.51 -16.01
C ALA A 254 -17.41 -19.68 -16.17
N ILE A 255 -17.41 -20.63 -15.23
CA ILE A 255 -16.58 -21.83 -15.25
C ILE A 255 -17.49 -23.07 -15.19
N TYR A 256 -17.33 -24.02 -16.11
CA TYR A 256 -18.00 -25.32 -16.09
C TYR A 256 -16.97 -26.40 -15.85
N SER A 257 -17.09 -27.08 -14.72
CA SER A 257 -16.33 -28.26 -14.34
C SER A 257 -17.19 -29.51 -14.57
N ASP A 258 -16.67 -30.47 -15.33
CA ASP A 258 -17.28 -31.80 -15.42
C ASP A 258 -16.56 -32.77 -14.47
N GLY A 259 -17.28 -33.30 -13.48
CA GLY A 259 -16.69 -33.93 -12.30
C GLY A 259 -15.99 -32.90 -11.38
N THR A 260 -14.92 -33.33 -10.71
CA THR A 260 -14.10 -32.47 -9.84
C THR A 260 -12.98 -31.81 -10.64
N ALA A 261 -13.02 -30.49 -10.81
CA ALA A 261 -11.91 -29.70 -11.36
C ALA A 261 -11.11 -28.98 -10.25
N ILE A 262 -9.89 -28.59 -10.60
CA ILE A 262 -9.00 -27.79 -9.74
C ILE A 262 -8.66 -26.48 -10.44
N VAL A 263 -8.86 -25.36 -9.75
CA VAL A 263 -8.45 -24.01 -10.20
C VAL A 263 -7.45 -23.48 -9.18
N ASN A 264 -6.19 -23.31 -9.58
CA ASN A 264 -5.13 -22.75 -8.76
C ASN A 264 -4.89 -21.30 -9.15
N LEU A 265 -4.79 -20.41 -8.17
CA LEU A 265 -4.20 -19.08 -8.29
C LEU A 265 -2.91 -19.10 -7.48
N GLU A 266 -1.77 -19.05 -8.16
CA GLU A 266 -0.45 -19.00 -7.54
C GLU A 266 -0.18 -17.63 -6.88
N SER A 267 0.92 -17.49 -6.14
CA SER A 267 1.15 -16.29 -5.31
C SER A 267 1.04 -14.98 -6.11
N ASN A 268 0.39 -13.98 -5.51
CA ASN A 268 0.02 -12.69 -6.09
C ASN A 268 -0.92 -12.74 -7.32
N ALA A 269 -1.30 -13.91 -7.83
CA ALA A 269 -2.13 -14.04 -9.05
C ALA A 269 -3.53 -13.46 -8.83
N ARG A 270 -4.07 -12.79 -9.85
CA ARG A 270 -5.37 -12.09 -9.80
C ARG A 270 -6.30 -12.58 -10.91
N LEU A 271 -7.51 -12.98 -10.54
CA LEU A 271 -8.61 -13.26 -11.46
C LEU A 271 -9.80 -12.35 -11.14
N SER A 272 -10.27 -11.59 -12.12
CA SER A 272 -11.51 -10.80 -12.03
C SER A 272 -12.47 -11.24 -13.13
N ILE A 273 -13.68 -11.69 -12.78
CA ILE A 273 -14.72 -12.07 -13.74
C ILE A 273 -15.98 -11.22 -13.53
N ASN A 274 -16.34 -10.42 -14.53
CA ASN A 274 -17.59 -9.65 -14.60
C ASN A 274 -18.53 -10.32 -15.63
N SER A 275 -19.60 -10.96 -15.18
CA SER A 275 -20.38 -11.91 -16.00
C SER A 275 -21.90 -11.76 -15.86
N SER A 276 -22.64 -11.95 -16.96
CA SER A 276 -24.11 -12.06 -16.96
C SER A 276 -24.65 -13.49 -16.82
N LYS A 277 -23.76 -14.47 -16.65
CA LYS A 277 -24.12 -15.88 -16.42
C LYS A 277 -24.74 -16.05 -15.03
N ASN A 278 -25.61 -17.06 -14.90
CA ASN A 278 -26.34 -17.31 -13.65
C ASN A 278 -25.38 -17.71 -12.52
N ALA A 279 -24.35 -18.51 -12.83
CA ALA A 279 -23.40 -19.02 -11.83
C ALA A 279 -21.95 -18.60 -12.10
N PHE A 280 -21.16 -18.48 -11.04
CA PHE A 280 -19.70 -18.49 -11.16
C PHE A 280 -19.20 -19.87 -11.61
N VAL A 281 -19.61 -20.93 -10.90
CA VAL A 281 -19.22 -22.32 -11.15
C VAL A 281 -20.44 -23.21 -11.43
N TYR A 282 -20.33 -24.06 -12.46
CA TYR A 282 -21.15 -25.26 -12.66
C TYR A 282 -20.29 -26.49 -12.40
N GLY A 283 -20.77 -27.45 -11.62
CA GLY A 283 -20.02 -28.66 -11.24
C GLY A 283 -19.24 -28.53 -9.92
N SER A 284 -18.47 -29.56 -9.57
CA SER A 284 -17.63 -29.56 -8.37
C SER A 284 -16.26 -28.96 -8.64
N THR A 285 -15.86 -27.95 -7.87
CA THR A 285 -14.59 -27.26 -8.08
C THR A 285 -13.86 -26.99 -6.78
N THR A 286 -12.58 -27.37 -6.74
CA THR A 286 -11.64 -26.92 -5.70
C THR A 286 -10.86 -25.73 -6.23
N ILE A 287 -11.00 -24.58 -5.59
CA ILE A 287 -10.26 -23.35 -5.91
C ILE A 287 -9.18 -23.16 -4.85
N ASN A 288 -7.92 -23.11 -5.22
CA ASN A 288 -6.79 -22.88 -4.31
C ASN A 288 -6.20 -21.50 -4.58
N LEU A 289 -6.21 -20.61 -3.58
CA LEU A 289 -5.56 -19.31 -3.62
C LEU A 289 -4.27 -19.42 -2.80
N GLN A 290 -3.11 -19.18 -3.41
CA GLN A 290 -1.83 -19.05 -2.69
C GLN A 290 -1.69 -17.63 -2.11
N ASP A 291 -0.53 -17.32 -1.54
CA ASP A 291 -0.35 -16.12 -0.74
C ASP A 291 -0.53 -14.83 -1.58
N ASN A 292 -1.24 -13.85 -1.02
CA ASN A 292 -1.71 -12.61 -1.67
C ASN A 292 -2.58 -12.79 -2.94
N ALA A 293 -2.97 -14.01 -3.32
CA ALA A 293 -3.77 -14.24 -4.52
C ALA A 293 -5.21 -13.69 -4.36
N TYR A 294 -5.80 -13.24 -5.47
CA TYR A 294 -7.12 -12.59 -5.49
C TYR A 294 -8.07 -13.25 -6.48
N ILE A 295 -9.28 -13.55 -6.03
CA ILE A 295 -10.38 -13.98 -6.89
C ILE A 295 -11.61 -13.08 -6.72
N GLY A 296 -12.08 -12.50 -7.82
CA GLY A 296 -13.27 -11.66 -7.88
C GLY A 296 -14.29 -12.21 -8.88
N TYR A 297 -15.54 -12.39 -8.45
CA TYR A 297 -16.66 -12.66 -9.34
C TYR A 297 -17.78 -11.63 -9.11
N GLU A 298 -18.13 -10.92 -10.17
CA GLU A 298 -19.18 -9.91 -10.22
C GLU A 298 -20.27 -10.33 -11.20
N ASN A 299 -21.45 -10.67 -10.69
CA ASN A 299 -22.62 -10.94 -11.50
C ASN A 299 -23.36 -9.63 -11.86
N LYS A 300 -23.77 -9.49 -13.12
CA LYS A 300 -24.52 -8.34 -13.65
C LYS A 300 -25.73 -8.76 -14.48
N LYS A 301 -26.75 -7.91 -14.56
CA LYS A 301 -27.84 -8.00 -15.54
C LYS A 301 -27.41 -7.48 -16.91
N GLY A 302 -26.50 -8.22 -17.54
CA GLY A 302 -26.07 -7.97 -18.92
C GLY A 302 -27.15 -8.29 -19.96
N SER A 303 -26.88 -8.01 -21.23
CA SER A 303 -27.82 -8.21 -22.33
C SER A 303 -28.27 -9.66 -22.52
N ASN A 304 -27.47 -10.63 -22.07
CA ASN A 304 -27.75 -12.07 -22.21
C ASN A 304 -28.10 -12.75 -20.88
N TYR A 305 -28.44 -12.00 -19.84
CA TYR A 305 -28.86 -12.58 -18.56
C TYR A 305 -30.08 -13.51 -18.76
N LYS A 306 -30.06 -14.70 -18.13
CA LYS A 306 -31.15 -15.70 -18.25
C LYS A 306 -32.02 -15.82 -17.01
N SER A 307 -31.56 -15.29 -15.88
CA SER A 307 -32.23 -15.44 -14.59
C SER A 307 -31.84 -14.31 -13.65
N ASP A 308 -32.77 -13.92 -12.78
CA ASP A 308 -32.51 -13.02 -11.66
C ASP A 308 -31.92 -13.75 -10.43
N ASN A 309 -31.31 -14.92 -10.66
CA ASN A 309 -30.53 -15.67 -9.68
C ASN A 309 -29.04 -15.53 -9.98
N ALA A 310 -28.33 -14.76 -9.16
CA ALA A 310 -26.88 -14.83 -9.07
C ALA A 310 -26.50 -16.01 -8.17
N LEU A 311 -25.60 -16.88 -8.60
CA LEU A 311 -25.21 -18.10 -7.90
C LEU A 311 -23.68 -18.17 -7.84
N LEU A 312 -23.11 -18.71 -6.75
CA LEU A 312 -21.70 -19.07 -6.76
C LEU A 312 -21.49 -20.49 -7.31
N THR A 313 -22.27 -21.45 -6.84
CA THR A 313 -22.30 -22.83 -7.36
C THR A 313 -23.68 -23.15 -7.94
N TYR A 314 -23.75 -23.69 -9.16
CA TYR A 314 -25.03 -24.04 -9.78
C TYR A 314 -25.73 -25.20 -9.03
N PRO A 315 -26.97 -25.03 -8.53
CA PRO A 315 -27.66 -26.03 -7.71
C PRO A 315 -27.72 -27.43 -8.33
N GLY A 316 -27.43 -28.45 -7.51
CA GLY A 316 -27.49 -29.86 -7.91
C GLY A 316 -26.30 -30.37 -8.75
N THR A 317 -25.30 -29.54 -9.05
CA THR A 317 -24.16 -29.93 -9.90
C THR A 317 -22.89 -30.32 -9.15
N GLY A 318 -22.74 -29.87 -7.90
CA GLY A 318 -21.53 -30.10 -7.11
C GLY A 318 -21.42 -29.14 -5.92
N THR A 319 -20.20 -29.00 -5.41
CA THR A 319 -19.83 -27.99 -4.40
C THR A 319 -18.60 -27.20 -4.84
N THR A 320 -18.51 -25.94 -4.41
CA THR A 320 -17.30 -25.12 -4.57
C THR A 320 -16.56 -25.05 -3.24
N THR A 321 -15.32 -25.55 -3.20
CA THR A 321 -14.44 -25.45 -2.04
C THR A 321 -13.31 -24.48 -2.35
N ILE A 322 -13.21 -23.37 -1.63
CA ILE A 322 -12.12 -22.40 -1.75
C ILE A 322 -11.14 -22.61 -0.60
N ASN A 323 -9.88 -22.88 -0.91
CA ASN A 323 -8.78 -22.94 0.06
C ASN A 323 -7.93 -21.68 -0.13
N GLY A 324 -7.92 -20.77 0.84
CA GLY A 324 -7.17 -19.51 0.72
C GLY A 324 -5.97 -19.44 1.66
N GLY A 325 -4.79 -19.18 1.10
CA GLY A 325 -3.54 -18.94 1.81
C GLY A 325 -3.42 -17.54 2.41
N VAL A 326 -2.22 -17.19 2.87
CA VAL A 326 -1.96 -15.99 3.66
C VAL A 326 -2.20 -14.74 2.83
N ASN A 327 -2.90 -13.76 3.40
CA ASN A 327 -3.29 -12.51 2.76
C ASN A 327 -4.14 -12.63 1.47
N SER A 328 -4.57 -13.84 1.09
CA SER A 328 -5.42 -14.01 -0.09
C SER A 328 -6.83 -13.41 0.12
N GLU A 329 -7.48 -13.02 -0.98
CA GLU A 329 -8.76 -12.31 -0.96
C GLU A 329 -9.78 -12.95 -1.92
N ALA A 330 -11.05 -13.00 -1.49
CA ALA A 330 -12.17 -13.45 -2.32
C ALA A 330 -13.33 -12.45 -2.27
N ASP A 331 -13.68 -11.85 -3.41
CA ASP A 331 -14.79 -10.89 -3.56
C ASP A 331 -15.91 -11.50 -4.43
N PHE A 332 -17.12 -11.56 -3.88
CA PHE A 332 -18.30 -12.11 -4.56
C PHE A 332 -19.45 -11.10 -4.58
N ILE A 333 -19.66 -10.48 -5.73
CA ILE A 333 -20.57 -9.34 -5.92
C ILE A 333 -21.69 -9.74 -6.87
N SER A 334 -22.92 -9.28 -6.61
CA SER A 334 -23.97 -9.20 -7.63
C SER A 334 -24.51 -7.79 -7.66
N ASN A 335 -24.67 -7.21 -8.85
CA ASN A 335 -25.22 -5.86 -8.95
C ASN A 335 -26.72 -5.87 -8.65
N ASP A 336 -27.46 -6.70 -9.37
CA ASP A 336 -28.92 -6.65 -9.42
C ASP A 336 -29.61 -7.49 -8.35
N ASN A 337 -29.05 -8.66 -8.01
CA ASN A 337 -29.75 -9.71 -7.27
C ASN A 337 -28.99 -10.15 -6.01
N SER A 338 -29.65 -10.95 -5.17
CA SER A 338 -28.96 -11.66 -4.08
C SER A 338 -28.13 -12.80 -4.63
N MET A 339 -26.92 -12.99 -4.11
CA MET A 339 -26.08 -14.12 -4.46
C MET A 339 -26.45 -15.37 -3.66
N ASP A 340 -26.71 -16.48 -4.33
CA ASP A 340 -26.79 -17.79 -3.70
C ASP A 340 -25.39 -18.35 -3.46
N VAL A 341 -24.95 -18.26 -2.20
CA VAL A 341 -23.68 -18.80 -1.70
C VAL A 341 -23.81 -20.25 -1.16
N SER A 342 -24.94 -20.92 -1.40
CA SER A 342 -25.10 -22.33 -1.03
C SER A 342 -24.10 -23.23 -1.73
N ASN A 343 -23.90 -24.44 -1.18
CA ASN A 343 -22.94 -25.43 -1.67
C ASN A 343 -21.47 -24.93 -1.73
N THR A 344 -21.18 -23.82 -1.05
CA THR A 344 -19.86 -23.19 -0.98
C THR A 344 -19.26 -23.34 0.42
N GLN A 345 -18.00 -23.75 0.49
CA GLN A 345 -17.20 -23.73 1.72
C GLN A 345 -15.87 -23.01 1.45
N ILE A 346 -15.47 -22.14 2.37
CA ILE A 346 -14.17 -21.48 2.35
C ILE A 346 -13.33 -21.99 3.52
N ASN A 347 -12.12 -22.43 3.25
CA ASN A 347 -11.10 -22.79 4.23
C ASN A 347 -10.06 -21.66 4.24
N SER A 348 -10.17 -20.76 5.21
CA SER A 348 -9.23 -19.65 5.39
C SER A 348 -8.02 -20.09 6.19
N ASN A 349 -6.87 -20.18 5.53
CA ASN A 349 -5.56 -20.33 6.15
C ASN A 349 -4.84 -18.97 6.15
N GLY A 350 -5.41 -17.99 6.86
CA GLY A 350 -4.87 -16.63 6.91
C GLY A 350 -5.33 -15.70 5.78
N MET A 351 -6.50 -15.95 5.16
CA MET A 351 -7.06 -15.06 4.13
C MET A 351 -7.31 -13.66 4.67
N LYS A 352 -6.85 -12.62 3.98
CA LYS A 352 -7.10 -11.23 4.37
C LYS A 352 -8.58 -10.88 4.37
N ALA A 353 -9.33 -11.29 3.35
CA ALA A 353 -10.76 -10.97 3.23
C ALA A 353 -11.59 -12.02 2.48
N VAL A 354 -12.84 -12.18 2.91
CA VAL A 354 -13.95 -12.73 2.12
C VAL A 354 -15.10 -11.71 2.15
N PHE A 355 -15.45 -11.17 0.99
CA PHE A 355 -16.49 -10.16 0.83
C PHE A 355 -17.65 -10.70 -0.01
N VAL A 356 -18.89 -10.53 0.46
CA VAL A 356 -20.10 -10.85 -0.30
C VAL A 356 -21.06 -9.68 -0.26
N ALA A 357 -21.48 -9.17 -1.43
CA ALA A 357 -22.26 -7.95 -1.52
C ALA A 357 -23.29 -7.95 -2.66
N ASN A 358 -24.39 -7.23 -2.43
CA ASN A 358 -25.21 -6.69 -3.51
C ASN A 358 -24.97 -5.18 -3.67
N ASN A 359 -24.80 -4.68 -4.90
CA ASN A 359 -24.54 -3.24 -5.12
C ASN A 359 -25.81 -2.37 -5.22
N LEU A 360 -26.91 -2.85 -5.81
CA LEU A 360 -28.13 -2.06 -6.01
C LEU A 360 -29.09 -1.99 -4.81
N GLY A 361 -28.67 -2.47 -3.64
CA GLY A 361 -29.40 -2.29 -2.37
C GLY A 361 -30.38 -3.41 -2.03
N ASN A 362 -30.26 -4.56 -2.69
CA ASN A 362 -30.90 -5.82 -2.28
C ASN A 362 -30.09 -6.55 -1.20
N VAL A 363 -30.65 -7.63 -0.66
CA VAL A 363 -29.99 -8.46 0.36
C VAL A 363 -28.82 -9.22 -0.28
N ALA A 364 -27.66 -9.28 0.40
CA ALA A 364 -26.41 -9.82 -0.15
C ALA A 364 -26.53 -11.27 -0.63
N SER A 365 -27.19 -12.09 0.19
CA SER A 365 -27.42 -13.51 -0.03
C SER A 365 -28.76 -13.91 0.60
N LYS A 366 -29.27 -15.07 0.19
CA LYS A 366 -30.46 -15.74 0.77
C LYS A 366 -30.11 -17.03 1.52
N ASN A 367 -28.86 -17.51 1.41
CA ASN A 367 -28.41 -18.81 1.89
C ASN A 367 -27.14 -18.70 2.76
N ASN A 368 -26.79 -19.81 3.40
CA ASN A 368 -25.65 -19.87 4.33
C ASN A 368 -24.33 -20.07 3.60
N LEU A 369 -23.31 -19.28 3.95
CA LEU A 369 -21.91 -19.55 3.60
C LEU A 369 -21.19 -20.19 4.80
N ILE A 370 -20.34 -21.18 4.56
CA ILE A 370 -19.47 -21.77 5.58
C ILE A 370 -18.05 -21.25 5.40
N ILE A 371 -17.51 -20.56 6.41
CA ILE A 371 -16.09 -20.17 6.47
C ILE A 371 -15.43 -20.90 7.64
N LYS A 372 -14.38 -21.66 7.37
CA LYS A 372 -13.55 -22.35 8.36
C LYS A 372 -12.23 -21.58 8.47
N ARG A 373 -12.00 -20.91 9.59
CA ARG A 373 -10.68 -20.36 9.93
C ARG A 373 -9.81 -21.54 10.39
N ILE A 374 -8.82 -21.93 9.61
CA ILE A 374 -7.94 -23.10 9.85
C ILE A 374 -6.49 -22.73 10.14
N ASP A 375 -6.12 -21.45 10.02
CA ASP A 375 -4.82 -20.95 10.45
C ASP A 375 -4.68 -20.90 11.98
N THR A 376 -3.44 -20.78 12.44
CA THR A 376 -3.04 -20.55 13.84
C THR A 376 -2.54 -19.13 14.11
N SER A 377 -2.91 -18.14 13.29
CA SER A 377 -2.43 -16.77 13.45
C SER A 377 -3.00 -16.08 14.69
N SER A 378 -2.21 -15.17 15.29
CA SER A 378 -2.67 -14.25 16.33
C SER A 378 -3.55 -13.10 15.81
N ASP A 379 -3.75 -13.00 14.49
CA ASP A 379 -4.57 -11.93 13.89
C ASP A 379 -6.03 -11.98 14.37
N ILE A 380 -6.59 -10.78 14.55
CA ILE A 380 -7.99 -10.56 14.94
C ILE A 380 -8.85 -10.61 13.69
N TYR A 381 -9.78 -11.57 13.65
CA TYR A 381 -10.74 -11.73 12.55
C TYR A 381 -12.14 -11.35 12.98
N ASP A 382 -12.82 -10.56 12.17
CA ASP A 382 -14.17 -10.08 12.47
C ASP A 382 -15.14 -10.35 11.31
N LEU A 383 -16.41 -10.58 11.65
CA LEU A 383 -17.51 -10.53 10.68
C LEU A 383 -18.18 -9.16 10.79
N ASN A 384 -17.94 -8.31 9.79
CA ASN A 384 -18.62 -7.04 9.60
C ASN A 384 -19.79 -7.22 8.63
N THR A 385 -20.88 -6.47 8.82
CA THR A 385 -22.07 -6.51 7.96
C THR A 385 -22.57 -5.09 7.68
N LEU A 386 -23.21 -4.89 6.53
CA LEU A 386 -23.80 -3.61 6.14
C LEU A 386 -25.31 -3.79 5.96
N SER A 387 -26.14 -3.02 6.66
CA SER A 387 -27.59 -3.08 6.47
C SER A 387 -28.01 -2.52 5.10
N LEU A 388 -29.26 -2.77 4.68
CA LEU A 388 -29.81 -2.16 3.46
C LEU A 388 -29.83 -0.62 3.51
N ALA A 389 -29.84 -0.05 4.72
CA ALA A 389 -29.74 1.40 4.95
C ALA A 389 -28.29 1.92 5.02
N GLY A 390 -27.28 1.10 4.70
CA GLY A 390 -25.87 1.50 4.72
C GLY A 390 -25.25 1.62 6.12
N VAL A 391 -25.87 1.03 7.15
CA VAL A 391 -25.34 1.05 8.53
C VAL A 391 -24.45 -0.17 8.75
N GLN A 392 -23.18 0.05 9.08
CA GLN A 392 -22.24 -1.02 9.45
C GLN A 392 -22.55 -1.57 10.85
N SER A 393 -22.41 -2.88 11.02
CA SER A 393 -22.42 -3.54 12.33
C SER A 393 -21.43 -4.71 12.36
N GLN A 394 -21.07 -5.16 13.56
CA GLN A 394 -20.10 -6.22 13.79
C GLN A 394 -20.75 -7.36 14.62
N PRO A 395 -21.56 -8.25 14.00
CA PRO A 395 -22.27 -9.31 14.71
C PRO A 395 -21.36 -10.40 15.31
N VAL A 396 -20.13 -10.56 14.84
CA VAL A 396 -19.14 -11.48 15.44
C VAL A 396 -17.78 -10.80 15.46
N SER A 397 -17.13 -10.81 16.62
CA SER A 397 -15.79 -10.23 16.82
C SER A 397 -14.78 -11.27 17.33
N ASN A 398 -13.50 -11.05 17.03
CA ASN A 398 -12.36 -11.86 17.46
C ASN A 398 -12.55 -13.38 17.25
N ILE A 399 -12.86 -13.75 16.00
CA ILE A 399 -13.08 -15.12 15.54
C ILE A 399 -11.77 -15.92 15.68
N ALA A 400 -11.73 -16.81 16.67
CA ALA A 400 -10.56 -17.60 17.01
C ALA A 400 -10.13 -18.58 15.88
N SER A 401 -8.84 -18.88 15.81
CA SER A 401 -8.29 -19.99 15.02
C SER A 401 -9.04 -21.30 15.22
N ASN A 402 -9.10 -22.13 14.16
CA ASN A 402 -9.83 -23.40 14.11
C ASN A 402 -11.36 -23.30 14.28
N THR A 403 -11.94 -22.10 14.18
CA THR A 403 -13.40 -21.89 14.24
C THR A 403 -14.08 -22.13 12.88
N THR A 404 -15.21 -22.83 12.88
CA THR A 404 -16.16 -22.85 11.74
C THR A 404 -17.29 -21.84 11.98
N LEU A 405 -17.41 -20.85 11.10
CA LEU A 405 -18.52 -19.90 11.04
C LEU A 405 -19.54 -20.33 9.98
N THR A 406 -20.82 -20.33 10.35
CA THR A 406 -21.94 -20.40 9.41
C THR A 406 -22.56 -19.01 9.29
N ILE A 407 -22.25 -18.30 8.21
CA ILE A 407 -22.77 -16.95 7.95
C ILE A 407 -24.15 -17.11 7.30
N SER A 408 -25.21 -16.80 8.06
CA SER A 408 -26.61 -16.99 7.66
C SER A 408 -27.34 -15.66 7.47
N PRO A 409 -28.49 -15.62 6.75
CA PRO A 409 -29.33 -14.43 6.65
C PRO A 409 -29.72 -13.81 8.00
N ALA A 410 -29.83 -14.62 9.07
CA ALA A 410 -30.03 -14.13 10.44
C ALA A 410 -28.78 -13.44 11.00
N THR A 411 -27.57 -13.95 10.70
CA THR A 411 -26.28 -13.39 11.16
C THR A 411 -26.03 -11.99 10.61
N TYR A 412 -26.42 -11.71 9.36
CA TYR A 412 -26.31 -10.39 8.73
C TYR A 412 -27.65 -9.64 8.59
N SER A 413 -28.71 -10.11 9.24
CA SER A 413 -30.07 -9.52 9.21
C SER A 413 -30.57 -9.14 7.81
N SER A 414 -30.28 -9.98 6.81
CA SER A 414 -30.56 -9.72 5.39
C SER A 414 -30.00 -8.37 4.87
N GLY A 415 -28.87 -7.92 5.40
CA GLY A 415 -28.16 -6.72 4.96
C GLY A 415 -27.63 -6.77 3.52
N LYS A 416 -27.15 -5.62 3.04
CA LYS A 416 -26.61 -5.37 1.70
C LYS A 416 -25.31 -6.12 1.42
N SER A 417 -24.49 -6.34 2.45
CA SER A 417 -23.24 -7.10 2.33
C SER A 417 -22.78 -7.68 3.68
N PHE A 418 -21.89 -8.67 3.60
CA PHE A 418 -21.07 -9.12 4.72
C PHE A 418 -19.59 -9.25 4.31
N LEU A 419 -18.72 -9.09 5.30
CA LEU A 419 -17.27 -9.04 5.14
C LEU A 419 -16.62 -9.76 6.32
N PHE A 420 -16.06 -10.93 6.07
CA PHE A 420 -15.14 -11.61 6.98
C PHE A 420 -13.73 -11.11 6.66
N ILE A 421 -13.01 -10.54 7.63
CA ILE A 421 -11.74 -9.85 7.37
C ILE A 421 -10.76 -9.95 8.55
N ALA A 422 -9.47 -10.03 8.25
CA ALA A 422 -8.40 -9.73 9.19
C ALA A 422 -8.37 -8.22 9.46
N GLN A 423 -8.54 -7.81 10.72
CA GLN A 423 -8.55 -6.38 11.05
C GLN A 423 -7.17 -5.76 10.82
N PRO A 424 -7.06 -4.60 10.13
CA PRO A 424 -5.80 -3.89 9.99
C PRO A 424 -5.29 -3.54 11.40
N THR A 425 -4.16 -4.11 11.76
CA THR A 425 -3.60 -4.04 13.12
C THR A 425 -2.17 -3.54 13.05
N ALA A 426 -1.83 -2.56 13.90
CA ALA A 426 -0.46 -2.12 14.07
C ALA A 426 0.26 -3.08 15.02
N LEU A 427 1.23 -3.81 14.49
CA LEU A 427 2.01 -4.81 15.22
C LEU A 427 3.05 -4.17 16.13
N SER A 428 3.65 -3.05 15.68
CA SER A 428 4.52 -2.23 16.51
C SER A 428 4.56 -0.79 15.99
N ALA A 429 4.93 0.13 16.87
CA ALA A 429 5.37 1.46 16.49
C ALA A 429 6.61 1.85 17.31
N LYS A 430 7.56 2.52 16.67
CA LYS A 430 8.76 3.05 17.32
C LYS A 430 9.04 4.45 16.79
N PHE A 431 8.96 5.45 17.65
CA PHE A 431 9.32 6.82 17.31
C PHE A 431 10.71 7.14 17.89
N ALA A 432 11.54 7.82 17.10
CA ALA A 432 12.86 8.22 17.52
C ALA A 432 12.76 9.47 18.41
N SER A 433 13.20 9.35 19.67
CA SER A 433 13.54 10.54 20.46
C SER A 433 14.66 11.31 19.75
N GLN A 434 14.58 12.63 19.75
CA GLN A 434 15.54 13.49 19.05
C GLN A 434 16.11 14.56 19.98
N VAL A 435 17.38 14.85 19.79
CA VAL A 435 18.16 15.82 20.55
C VAL A 435 18.82 16.75 19.53
N GLY A 436 18.44 18.02 19.54
CA GLY A 436 18.80 18.93 18.44
C GLY A 436 18.29 20.35 18.65
N SER A 437 18.88 21.32 17.96
CA SER A 437 18.39 22.70 17.96
C SER A 437 17.24 22.94 16.97
N ASN A 438 17.27 22.25 15.81
CA ASN A 438 16.27 22.33 14.75
C ASN A 438 15.39 21.06 14.70
N LEU A 439 14.50 20.90 15.68
CA LEU A 439 13.60 19.75 15.82
C LEU A 439 12.32 19.89 14.97
N SER A 440 12.46 19.98 13.65
CA SER A 440 11.33 20.18 12.73
C SER A 440 10.49 18.92 12.46
N ASN A 441 11.10 17.74 12.60
CA ASN A 441 10.55 16.47 12.16
C ASN A 441 10.49 15.48 13.34
N LEU A 442 9.39 14.76 13.50
CA LEU A 442 9.29 13.59 14.36
C LEU A 442 9.31 12.35 13.45
N ASN A 443 10.35 11.54 13.56
CA ASN A 443 10.52 10.35 12.72
C ASN A 443 10.15 9.10 13.51
N GLY A 444 9.48 8.14 12.88
CA GLY A 444 9.24 6.83 13.45
C GLY A 444 8.96 5.76 12.41
N THR A 445 8.68 4.56 12.89
CA THR A 445 8.25 3.40 12.11
C THR A 445 6.93 2.89 12.68
N ILE A 446 5.96 2.54 11.83
CA ILE A 446 4.73 1.84 12.20
C ILE A 446 4.59 0.63 11.27
N THR A 447 4.61 -0.57 11.84
CA THR A 447 4.49 -1.84 11.12
C THR A 447 3.10 -2.44 11.32
N THR A 448 2.50 -3.01 10.27
CA THR A 448 1.15 -3.62 10.31
C THR A 448 1.13 -5.08 9.90
N SER A 449 0.03 -5.77 10.22
CA SER A 449 -0.24 -7.15 9.77
C SER A 449 -0.45 -7.27 8.26
N GLN A 450 -0.92 -6.20 7.61
CA GLN A 450 -1.30 -6.17 6.20
C GLN A 450 -1.14 -4.77 5.58
N ASP A 451 -1.33 -4.66 4.26
CA ASP A 451 -1.43 -3.39 3.54
C ASP A 451 -2.48 -2.46 4.16
N ALA A 452 -2.00 -1.39 4.79
CA ALA A 452 -2.84 -0.48 5.55
C ALA A 452 -2.34 0.97 5.45
N ILE A 453 -3.27 1.89 5.30
CA ILE A 453 -3.01 3.32 5.42
C ILE A 453 -2.91 3.64 6.92
N ARG A 454 -1.88 4.38 7.36
CA ARG A 454 -1.77 4.81 8.76
C ARG A 454 -2.28 6.23 8.92
N THR A 455 -3.02 6.50 9.99
CA THR A 455 -3.47 7.86 10.38
C THR A 455 -2.84 8.22 11.71
N ILE A 456 -2.19 9.39 11.79
CA ILE A 456 -1.39 9.81 12.94
C ILE A 456 -1.80 11.21 13.40
N LYS A 457 -1.99 11.41 14.70
CA LYS A 457 -2.11 12.72 15.38
C LYS A 457 -0.98 12.86 16.40
N VAL A 458 -0.39 14.05 16.52
CA VAL A 458 0.70 14.35 17.47
C VAL A 458 0.26 15.49 18.39
N SER A 459 0.49 15.35 19.70
CA SER A 459 0.11 16.31 20.73
C SER A 459 1.19 16.41 21.81
N ASN A 460 1.37 17.56 22.45
CA ASN A 460 2.24 17.70 23.63
C ASN A 460 1.50 17.43 24.96
N SER A 461 0.22 17.07 24.90
CA SER A 461 -0.60 16.63 26.04
C SER A 461 -1.48 15.44 25.65
N ARG A 462 -1.92 14.64 26.62
CA ARG A 462 -2.86 13.54 26.34
C ARG A 462 -4.20 14.09 25.86
N LEU A 463 -4.76 13.46 24.82
CA LEU A 463 -6.05 13.85 24.23
C LEU A 463 -7.26 13.29 24.97
N TYR A 464 -7.05 12.52 26.03
CA TYR A 464 -8.08 11.84 26.80
C TYR A 464 -7.74 11.85 28.30
N THR A 465 -8.77 11.73 29.15
CA THR A 465 -8.67 12.05 30.59
C THR A 465 -8.76 10.84 31.53
N ASP A 466 -9.24 9.68 31.07
CA ASP A 466 -9.54 8.52 31.94
C ASP A 466 -8.34 7.58 32.21
N GLY A 467 -7.18 7.85 31.61
CA GLY A 467 -5.97 7.02 31.74
C GLY A 467 -5.95 5.76 30.87
N ASN A 468 -7.07 5.35 30.27
CA ASN A 468 -7.18 4.17 29.40
C ASN A 468 -7.49 4.55 27.94
N VAL A 469 -6.46 4.54 27.09
CA VAL A 469 -6.58 4.81 25.64
C VAL A 469 -7.61 3.91 24.94
N ASN A 470 -7.82 2.69 25.43
CA ASN A 470 -8.72 1.71 24.82
C ASN A 470 -10.21 1.91 25.19
N SER A 471 -10.55 2.91 26.01
CA SER A 471 -11.96 3.19 26.36
C SER A 471 -12.70 3.85 25.19
N VAL A 472 -14.00 3.57 25.04
CA VAL A 472 -14.84 4.20 24.01
C VAL A 472 -14.86 5.74 24.16
N ALA A 473 -14.80 6.25 25.39
CA ALA A 473 -14.71 7.69 25.62
C ALA A 473 -13.38 8.26 25.12
N SER A 474 -12.26 7.59 25.41
CA SER A 474 -10.92 8.01 24.98
C SER A 474 -10.72 7.91 23.47
N GLN A 475 -11.22 6.86 22.83
CA GLN A 475 -11.26 6.72 21.37
C GLN A 475 -12.04 7.87 20.71
N ASN A 476 -13.23 8.19 21.23
CA ASN A 476 -14.04 9.31 20.73
C ASN A 476 -13.35 10.68 20.93
N LEU A 477 -12.67 10.89 22.05
CA LEU A 477 -11.91 12.11 22.32
C LEU A 477 -10.71 12.25 21.38
N ILE A 478 -9.94 11.17 21.14
CA ILE A 478 -8.80 11.18 20.20
C ILE A 478 -9.28 11.42 18.76
N GLU A 479 -10.39 10.80 18.34
CA GLU A 479 -10.98 10.99 17.01
C GLU A 479 -11.44 12.45 16.81
N SER A 480 -12.19 13.00 17.77
CA SER A 480 -12.74 14.36 17.72
C SER A 480 -11.75 15.49 18.06
N ALA A 481 -10.55 15.16 18.58
CA ALA A 481 -9.55 16.16 18.93
C ALA A 481 -9.19 17.06 17.73
N PRO A 482 -9.09 18.39 17.90
CA PRO A 482 -8.91 19.38 16.83
C PRO A 482 -7.47 19.46 16.29
N ILE A 483 -6.82 18.29 16.15
CA ILE A 483 -5.49 18.12 15.57
C ILE A 483 -5.68 17.52 14.18
N THR A 484 -5.15 18.22 13.16
CA THR A 484 -5.13 17.72 11.79
C THR A 484 -4.37 16.39 11.73
N PRO A 485 -5.01 15.28 11.34
CA PRO A 485 -4.31 14.00 11.22
C PRO A 485 -3.41 14.01 9.99
N LYS A 486 -2.18 13.47 10.12
CA LYS A 486 -1.37 13.09 8.96
C LYS A 486 -1.75 11.67 8.53
N VAL A 487 -2.12 11.52 7.26
CA VAL A 487 -2.27 10.23 6.61
C VAL A 487 -0.94 9.86 5.93
N VAL A 488 -0.51 8.61 6.08
CA VAL A 488 0.73 8.07 5.49
C VAL A 488 0.53 6.66 4.95
N ASN A 489 1.22 6.36 3.85
CA ASN A 489 1.14 5.07 3.15
C ASN A 489 2.46 4.28 3.27
N ASP A 490 3.46 4.85 3.94
CA ASP A 490 4.77 4.25 4.20
C ASP A 490 4.89 3.74 5.65
N ASP A 491 5.82 2.79 5.85
CA ASP A 491 6.14 2.23 7.16
C ASP A 491 6.98 3.16 8.05
N SER A 492 7.60 4.22 7.51
CA SER A 492 8.60 5.04 8.20
C SER A 492 8.25 6.53 8.24
N PRO A 493 7.09 6.90 8.83
CA PRO A 493 6.54 8.24 8.74
C PRO A 493 7.45 9.32 9.33
N THR A 494 7.83 10.25 8.46
CA THR A 494 8.35 11.57 8.83
C THR A 494 7.17 12.51 9.11
N LEU A 495 6.92 12.84 10.38
CA LEU A 495 5.86 13.76 10.81
C LEU A 495 6.42 15.19 10.87
N LEU A 496 5.77 16.13 10.18
CA LEU A 496 6.09 17.56 10.23
C LEU A 496 5.21 18.23 11.27
N THR A 497 5.82 18.88 12.26
CA THR A 497 5.13 19.54 13.37
C THR A 497 5.92 20.78 13.80
N SER A 498 5.91 21.81 12.95
CA SER A 498 6.72 23.04 13.05
C SER A 498 6.45 23.95 14.26
N ASN A 499 5.72 23.46 15.27
CA ASN A 499 5.32 24.19 16.48
C ASN A 499 5.61 23.42 17.79
N ILE A 500 6.31 22.27 17.76
CA ILE A 500 6.66 21.57 19.01
C ILE A 500 7.78 22.31 19.74
N LEU A 501 7.50 22.74 20.98
CA LEU A 501 8.48 23.28 21.89
C LEU A 501 9.34 22.14 22.46
N GLY A 502 10.62 22.10 22.09
CA GLY A 502 11.55 21.11 22.61
C GLY A 502 11.71 21.17 24.13
N GLY A 503 11.99 20.02 24.74
CA GLY A 503 11.93 19.78 26.18
C GLY A 503 10.63 19.13 26.66
N GLN A 504 9.81 18.57 25.76
CA GLN A 504 8.49 18.00 26.07
C GLN A 504 8.36 16.54 25.60
N ILE A 505 7.47 15.79 26.27
CA ILE A 505 7.00 14.47 25.82
C ILE A 505 5.88 14.71 24.80
N ASN A 506 6.04 14.15 23.61
CA ASN A 506 4.99 14.13 22.60
C ASN A 506 4.20 12.82 22.70
N TYR A 507 2.88 12.94 22.78
CA TYR A 507 1.91 11.86 22.67
C TYR A 507 1.53 11.69 21.20
N ILE A 508 1.67 10.46 20.71
CA ILE A 508 1.58 10.13 19.29
C ILE A 508 0.48 9.09 19.17
N TYR A 509 -0.67 9.53 18.70
CA TYR A 509 -1.83 8.70 18.49
C TYR A 509 -1.83 8.20 17.06
N TYR A 510 -1.88 6.88 16.89
CA TYR A 510 -1.92 6.28 15.57
C TYR A 510 -2.98 5.19 15.50
N ASN A 511 -3.62 5.07 14.34
CA ASN A 511 -4.42 3.91 13.94
C ASN A 511 -4.07 3.53 12.51
N VAL A 512 -4.56 2.37 12.09
CA VAL A 512 -4.33 1.85 10.75
C VAL A 512 -5.65 1.37 10.16
N GLN A 513 -5.84 1.61 8.86
CA GLN A 513 -7.06 1.25 8.13
C GLN A 513 -6.70 0.46 6.88
N SER A 514 -7.59 -0.44 6.43
CA SER A 514 -7.35 -1.26 5.24
C SER A 514 -7.02 -0.37 4.02
N ALA A 515 -5.94 -0.68 3.30
CA ALA A 515 -5.62 0.01 2.05
C ALA A 515 -6.66 -0.28 0.96
N LYS A 516 -7.24 -1.49 0.97
CA LYS A 516 -8.41 -1.83 0.16
C LYS A 516 -9.68 -1.30 0.82
N GLN A 517 -10.40 -0.43 0.12
CA GLN A 517 -11.73 0.03 0.55
C GLN A 517 -12.79 -1.00 0.14
N PHE A 518 -13.72 -1.29 1.06
CA PHE A 518 -14.91 -2.10 0.79
C PHE A 518 -16.14 -1.19 0.91
N THR A 519 -17.00 -1.18 -0.11
CA THR A 519 -18.07 -0.18 -0.25
C THR A 519 -19.01 -0.16 0.97
N GLY A 520 -19.01 0.96 1.69
CA GLY A 520 -19.83 1.19 2.89
C GLY A 520 -19.19 0.76 4.22
N TYR A 521 -17.97 0.21 4.22
CA TYR A 521 -17.28 -0.20 5.46
C TYR A 521 -16.20 0.79 5.88
N THR A 522 -16.20 1.13 7.16
CA THR A 522 -15.07 1.73 7.86
C THR A 522 -14.28 0.62 8.56
N LEU A 523 -13.04 0.39 8.12
CA LEU A 523 -12.18 -0.72 8.56
C LEU A 523 -10.89 -0.13 9.11
N LYS A 524 -10.95 0.30 10.37
CA LYS A 524 -9.97 1.17 11.03
C LYS A 524 -9.73 0.64 12.45
N SER A 525 -8.47 0.48 12.84
CA SER A 525 -8.12 0.05 14.20
C SER A 525 -8.52 1.10 15.24
N ALA A 526 -8.59 0.68 16.50
CA ALA A 526 -8.51 1.64 17.61
C ALA A 526 -7.24 2.48 17.50
N TRP A 527 -7.30 3.72 18.00
CA TRP A 527 -6.13 4.56 18.26
C TRP A 527 -5.27 3.93 19.37
N VAL A 528 -3.97 3.82 19.11
CA VAL A 528 -2.94 3.42 20.08
C VAL A 528 -2.11 4.65 20.44
N GLU A 529 -1.68 4.75 21.70
CA GLU A 529 -0.76 5.80 22.17
C GLU A 529 0.68 5.27 22.15
N ALA A 530 1.57 5.97 21.45
CA ALA A 530 3.02 5.94 21.66
C ALA A 530 3.50 7.30 22.19
N THR A 531 4.75 7.35 22.67
CA THR A 531 5.39 8.60 23.09
C THR A 531 6.80 8.74 22.49
N ALA A 532 7.24 9.99 22.31
CA ALA A 532 8.62 10.31 21.96
C ALA A 532 9.07 11.59 22.65
N VAL A 533 10.35 11.69 22.99
CA VAL A 533 10.94 12.89 23.61
C VAL A 533 11.68 13.70 22.55
N GLN A 534 11.36 14.98 22.43
CA GLN A 534 12.12 15.93 21.62
C GLN A 534 12.78 16.93 22.57
N THR A 535 14.11 16.88 22.70
CA THR A 535 14.88 17.72 23.65
C THR A 535 15.68 18.77 22.88
N LYS A 536 15.29 20.04 23.03
CA LYS A 536 16.11 21.16 22.54
C LYS A 536 17.20 21.48 23.57
N TYR A 537 18.41 21.72 23.08
CA TYR A 537 19.49 22.40 23.78
C TYR A 537 19.82 23.72 23.06
N SER A 538 20.54 24.60 23.76
CA SER A 538 21.19 25.79 23.18
C SER A 538 22.67 25.75 23.54
N GLU A 539 23.55 26.02 22.59
CA GLU A 539 24.99 26.15 22.79
C GLU A 539 25.32 27.59 23.23
N ILE A 540 26.33 27.74 24.08
CA ILE A 540 26.74 29.03 24.63
C ILE A 540 28.26 29.14 24.48
N THR A 541 28.73 30.21 23.81
CA THR A 541 30.14 30.37 23.45
C THR A 541 30.77 31.51 24.23
N PHE A 542 31.94 31.23 24.80
CA PHE A 542 32.72 32.17 25.58
C PHE A 542 33.89 32.71 24.77
N PRO A 543 34.33 33.96 25.03
CA PRO A 543 35.50 34.50 24.37
C PRO A 543 36.76 33.69 24.74
N ASP A 544 37.54 33.26 23.76
CA ASP A 544 38.93 32.76 23.95
C ASP A 544 39.95 33.94 23.94
N SER A 545 39.53 35.09 24.45
CA SER A 545 40.34 36.31 24.50
C SER A 545 41.02 36.44 25.86
N PRO A 546 42.37 36.56 25.93
CA PRO A 546 43.06 36.67 27.20
C PRO A 546 42.66 37.94 27.96
N ILE A 547 42.49 37.84 29.28
CA ILE A 547 42.08 38.98 30.10
C ILE A 547 43.31 39.80 30.47
N THR A 548 43.25 41.10 30.20
CA THR A 548 44.30 42.07 30.53
C THR A 548 44.06 42.68 31.90
N PHE A 549 45.07 42.64 32.77
CA PHE A 549 45.03 43.26 34.10
C PHE A 549 46.05 44.39 34.22
N ASN A 550 45.63 45.53 34.77
CA ASN A 550 46.50 46.63 35.18
C ASN A 550 46.78 46.54 36.68
N GLN A 551 48.03 46.28 37.06
CA GLN A 551 48.50 46.33 38.45
C GLN A 551 49.26 47.65 38.71
N PRO A 552 49.27 48.17 39.96
CA PRO A 552 49.98 49.41 40.29
C PRO A 552 51.51 49.26 40.15
N ILE A 553 52.16 50.33 39.69
CA ILE A 553 53.61 50.38 39.47
C ILE A 553 54.34 50.50 40.83
N PRO A 554 55.49 49.84 41.05
CA PRO A 554 56.25 49.95 42.30
C PRO A 554 56.68 51.39 42.62
N GLY A 555 56.53 51.77 43.89
CA GLY A 555 57.03 53.03 44.47
C GLY A 555 57.35 52.84 45.95
N SER A 556 58.32 53.59 46.48
CA SER A 556 58.81 53.41 47.85
C SER A 556 57.85 53.97 48.90
N PHE A 557 57.25 53.09 49.69
CA PHE A 557 56.51 53.47 50.91
C PHE A 557 57.49 53.57 52.09
N ALA A 558 57.46 54.68 52.82
CA ALA A 558 58.30 54.89 54.00
C ALA A 558 57.84 54.03 55.18
N MET A 559 58.78 53.50 55.97
CA MET A 559 58.44 52.69 57.15
C MET A 559 57.79 53.55 58.25
N SER A 560 56.56 53.20 58.60
CA SER A 560 55.93 53.56 59.87
C SER A 560 55.33 52.29 60.48
N THR A 561 55.60 52.04 61.77
CA THR A 561 55.18 50.83 62.48
C THR A 561 53.67 50.73 62.73
N ALA A 562 52.90 51.75 62.35
CA ALA A 562 51.46 51.85 62.57
C ALA A 562 50.57 51.51 61.35
N TYR A 563 51.14 51.17 60.19
CA TYR A 563 50.37 50.92 58.95
C TYR A 563 50.71 49.58 58.29
N THR A 564 49.72 48.68 58.20
CA THR A 564 49.77 47.53 57.29
C THR A 564 49.44 47.97 55.87
N VAL A 565 50.46 48.04 55.01
CA VAL A 565 50.29 48.33 53.58
C VAL A 565 49.59 47.16 52.90
N LYS A 566 48.29 47.28 52.63
CA LYS A 566 47.55 46.36 51.76
C LYS A 566 47.66 46.83 50.31
N ASN A 567 48.35 46.05 49.48
CA ASN A 567 48.14 46.16 48.03
C ASN A 567 46.65 45.89 47.75
N SER A 568 45.97 46.88 47.20
CA SER A 568 44.50 46.90 47.05
C SER A 568 44.10 46.85 45.57
N GLY A 569 44.90 46.16 44.75
CA GLY A 569 44.69 45.92 43.30
C GLY A 569 43.51 45.02 42.96
N ASN A 570 42.32 45.35 43.48
CA ASN A 570 41.06 44.70 43.17
C ASN A 570 40.60 45.11 41.76
N VAL A 571 40.77 44.22 40.77
CA VAL A 571 40.14 44.36 39.46
C VAL A 571 38.90 43.46 39.42
N PRO A 572 37.67 44.02 39.39
CA PRO A 572 36.45 43.22 39.28
C PRO A 572 36.40 42.49 37.93
N LEU A 573 36.37 41.16 37.95
CA LEU A 573 36.27 40.35 36.74
C LEU A 573 34.80 40.28 36.29
N ASN A 574 34.50 40.72 35.07
CA ASN A 574 33.15 40.70 34.50
C ASN A 574 33.18 40.04 33.12
N ILE A 575 33.32 38.71 33.12
CA ILE A 575 33.28 37.92 31.88
C ILE A 575 31.81 37.76 31.46
N LYS A 576 31.54 37.85 30.15
CA LYS A 576 30.21 37.69 29.54
C LYS A 576 30.30 36.67 28.39
N PRO A 577 29.23 35.93 28.07
CA PRO A 577 29.20 35.12 26.86
C PRO A 577 29.33 36.05 25.63
N THR A 578 30.06 35.62 24.61
CA THR A 578 30.16 36.36 23.33
C THR A 578 29.00 36.05 22.40
N SER A 579 28.45 34.83 22.48
CA SER A 579 27.30 34.40 21.68
C SER A 579 26.53 33.27 22.37
N VAL A 580 25.24 33.18 22.04
CA VAL A 580 24.41 31.99 22.26
C VAL A 580 23.98 31.53 20.87
N SER A 581 24.12 30.24 20.57
CA SER A 581 23.88 29.66 19.25
C SER A 581 23.07 28.37 19.34
N ASP A 582 22.05 28.24 18.50
CA ASP A 582 21.19 27.06 18.44
C ASP A 582 21.69 26.09 17.35
N THR A 583 22.89 25.51 17.49
CA THR A 583 23.58 24.83 16.35
C THR A 583 24.37 23.53 16.60
N ASN A 584 24.81 23.19 17.82
CA ASN A 584 25.85 22.16 17.97
C ASN A 584 25.36 20.70 17.94
N VAL A 585 25.45 20.07 16.77
CA VAL A 585 25.08 18.65 16.53
C VAL A 585 25.85 17.59 17.35
N ASN A 586 26.87 17.94 18.13
CA ASN A 586 27.72 16.99 18.87
C ASN A 586 27.28 16.74 20.33
N VAL A 587 26.07 17.13 20.73
CA VAL A 587 25.55 16.89 22.10
C VAL A 587 25.23 15.40 22.31
N THR A 588 26.20 14.67 22.86
CA THR A 588 26.01 13.31 23.38
C THR A 588 25.38 13.36 24.77
N LEU A 589 24.36 12.53 25.03
CA LEU A 589 23.77 12.38 26.36
C LEU A 589 24.79 11.81 27.35
N VAL A 590 25.05 12.55 28.44
CA VAL A 590 25.70 11.99 29.64
C VAL A 590 24.61 11.29 30.46
N GLU A 591 24.82 10.02 30.80
CA GLU A 591 23.85 9.23 31.57
C GLU A 591 23.69 9.74 33.02
N SER A 592 22.54 9.42 33.62
CA SER A 592 22.05 10.07 34.84
C SER A 592 22.84 9.69 36.10
N LEU A 593 23.76 10.56 36.52
CA LEU A 593 24.51 10.46 37.80
C LEU A 593 24.46 11.75 38.65
N PHE A 594 23.41 12.55 38.50
CA PHE A 594 23.21 13.77 39.29
C PHE A 594 22.41 13.50 40.57
N GLU A 595 23.10 13.29 41.69
CA GLU A 595 22.49 13.35 43.03
C GLU A 595 22.67 14.77 43.62
N PRO A 596 21.59 15.60 43.69
CA PRO A 596 21.71 17.05 43.95
C PRO A 596 22.35 17.45 45.29
N ASN A 597 22.50 16.51 46.22
CA ASN A 597 22.87 16.76 47.61
C ASN A 597 24.26 16.20 47.99
N LYS A 598 25.03 15.65 47.05
CA LYS A 598 26.32 14.96 47.32
C LYS A 598 27.56 15.56 46.67
N GLN A 599 27.42 16.50 45.72
CA GLN A 599 28.54 16.99 44.91
C GLN A 599 28.79 18.50 45.17
N GLN A 600 30.05 18.89 45.35
CA GLN A 600 30.47 20.29 45.47
C GLN A 600 31.22 20.72 44.20
N VAL A 601 30.71 21.73 43.49
CA VAL A 601 31.40 22.36 42.36
C VAL A 601 32.41 23.37 42.89
N SER A 602 33.65 23.30 42.42
CA SER A 602 34.69 24.30 42.72
C SER A 602 35.21 24.95 41.44
N LEU A 603 35.52 26.25 41.50
CA LEU A 603 36.13 26.97 40.39
C LEU A 603 37.64 27.03 40.59
N LEU A 604 38.37 26.37 39.69
CA LEU A 604 39.82 26.49 39.58
C LEU A 604 40.14 27.52 38.49
N LEU A 605 41.02 28.48 38.78
CA LEU A 605 41.60 29.37 37.77
C LEU A 605 43.11 29.17 37.73
N HIS A 606 43.58 28.53 36.67
CA HIS A 606 45.00 28.30 36.42
C HIS A 606 45.57 29.44 35.56
N GLY A 607 46.50 30.22 36.12
CA GLY A 607 47.16 31.33 35.44
C GLY A 607 48.61 31.02 35.09
N THR A 608 48.97 31.11 33.80
CA THR A 608 50.34 30.92 33.32
C THR A 608 50.91 32.18 32.69
N SER A 609 52.22 32.37 32.87
CA SER A 609 53.03 33.43 32.29
C SER A 609 54.29 32.84 31.62
N LYS A 610 55.16 33.68 31.05
CA LYS A 610 56.44 33.21 30.47
C LYS A 610 57.46 32.70 31.51
N THR A 611 57.25 32.96 32.79
CA THR A 611 58.26 32.72 33.85
C THR A 611 57.71 32.05 35.11
N ASP A 612 56.39 31.95 35.26
CA ASP A 612 55.72 31.43 36.45
C ASP A 612 54.30 30.91 36.14
N SER A 613 53.79 30.03 37.01
CA SER A 613 52.52 29.30 36.90
C SER A 613 51.83 29.23 38.27
N HIS A 614 50.54 29.55 38.34
CA HIS A 614 49.83 29.62 39.62
C HIS A 614 48.38 29.11 39.54
N ASP A 615 47.98 28.31 40.53
CA ASP A 615 46.62 27.79 40.68
C ASP A 615 45.85 28.56 41.76
N TRP A 616 44.77 29.24 41.36
CA TRP A 616 43.82 29.83 42.30
C TRP A 616 42.61 28.89 42.49
N ASN A 617 42.59 28.20 43.63
CA ASN A 617 41.52 27.27 44.01
C ASN A 617 40.51 27.95 44.95
N PHE A 618 39.34 28.33 44.40
CA PHE A 618 38.27 28.98 45.15
C PHE A 618 37.30 27.94 45.71
N LYS A 619 37.69 27.31 46.82
CA LYS A 619 36.87 26.30 47.51
C LYS A 619 35.58 26.89 48.08
N ASN A 620 34.48 26.14 47.91
CA ASN A 620 33.12 26.36 48.41
C ASN A 620 32.56 27.78 48.31
N LEU A 621 31.71 27.96 47.30
CA LEU A 621 30.82 29.12 47.15
C LEU A 621 29.66 28.99 48.15
N ASP A 622 29.82 29.56 49.34
CA ASP A 622 28.84 29.42 50.42
C ASP A 622 27.44 29.99 50.05
N ALA A 623 26.45 29.09 50.12
CA ALA A 623 25.02 29.34 50.30
C ALA A 623 24.35 30.44 49.44
N ASN A 624 23.74 30.04 48.33
CA ASN A 624 22.34 29.56 48.38
C ASN A 624 21.84 29.03 47.02
N THR A 625 21.67 27.71 46.96
CA THR A 625 20.87 26.93 45.98
C THR A 625 21.08 27.21 44.48
N LEU A 626 21.83 26.33 43.81
CA LEU A 626 21.99 26.32 42.35
C LEU A 626 21.20 25.15 41.72
N THR A 627 20.02 25.44 41.15
CA THR A 627 19.23 24.44 40.42
C THR A 627 19.61 24.46 38.94
N ILE A 628 20.33 23.44 38.49
CA ILE A 628 20.74 23.28 37.08
C ILE A 628 19.82 22.24 36.42
N ASN A 629 19.06 22.64 35.40
CA ASN A 629 18.41 21.67 34.50
C ASN A 629 19.47 21.05 33.56
N PRO A 630 19.35 19.77 33.19
CA PRO A 630 20.47 19.00 32.66
C PRO A 630 20.91 19.43 31.25
N TYR A 631 22.14 19.04 30.92
CA TYR A 631 22.81 19.16 29.62
C TYR A 631 23.32 20.57 29.26
N PHE A 632 24.51 20.89 29.78
CA PHE A 632 25.42 21.88 29.23
C PHE A 632 26.70 21.18 28.74
N THR A 633 27.27 21.64 27.62
CA THR A 633 28.72 21.61 27.43
C THR A 633 29.27 22.97 27.88
N ASP A 634 29.89 22.97 29.05
CA ASP A 634 30.66 24.03 29.70
C ASP A 634 30.20 25.51 29.59
N SER A 635 29.81 26.02 30.76
CA SER A 635 29.58 27.42 31.14
C SER A 635 28.29 28.12 30.69
N ASN A 636 27.77 28.90 31.64
CA ASN A 636 26.70 29.89 31.49
C ASN A 636 26.88 30.88 32.66
N TYR A 637 27.15 32.16 32.43
CA TYR A 637 27.66 33.02 33.51
C TYR A 637 26.59 33.54 34.46
N ILE A 638 26.73 33.14 35.73
CA ILE A 638 26.18 33.82 36.90
C ILE A 638 27.07 35.04 37.21
N ASN A 639 26.46 36.18 37.55
CA ASN A 639 27.19 37.41 37.91
C ASN A 639 27.88 37.29 39.30
N TYR A 640 29.10 36.77 39.34
CA TYR A 640 29.89 36.69 40.57
C TYR A 640 30.82 37.90 40.77
N ASN A 641 30.52 38.74 41.77
CA ASN A 641 31.45 39.75 42.28
C ASN A 641 32.50 39.10 43.18
N ILE A 642 33.56 38.52 42.59
CA ILE A 642 34.67 37.90 43.31
C ILE A 642 35.42 38.96 44.14
N LYS A 643 35.68 38.66 45.42
CA LYS A 643 36.52 39.46 46.33
C LYS A 643 37.49 38.55 47.06
N GLY A 644 38.77 38.87 47.02
CA GLY A 644 39.83 38.15 47.73
C GLY A 644 41.11 39.00 47.79
N ASN A 645 41.98 38.75 48.77
CA ASN A 645 43.28 39.43 48.84
C ASN A 645 44.32 38.61 48.08
N TYR A 646 45.02 39.21 47.11
CA TYR A 646 46.17 38.59 46.45
C TYR A 646 47.47 38.97 47.17
N SER A 647 48.40 38.01 47.31
CA SER A 647 49.69 38.20 47.97
C SER A 647 50.83 37.52 47.19
N GLY A 648 51.20 38.11 46.06
CA GLY A 648 52.36 37.74 45.26
C GLY A 648 52.92 38.95 44.50
N SER A 649 54.11 38.80 43.92
CA SER A 649 54.81 39.89 43.22
C SER A 649 54.66 39.76 41.71
N LEU A 650 53.73 40.53 41.13
CA LEU A 650 53.56 40.68 39.68
C LEU A 650 53.68 42.17 39.32
N ILE A 651 54.42 42.46 38.25
CA ILE A 651 54.74 43.83 37.82
C ILE A 651 54.26 44.03 36.38
N GLY A 652 53.67 45.19 36.10
CA GLY A 652 53.22 45.61 34.77
C GLY A 652 51.84 45.08 34.36
N ILE A 653 51.46 45.37 33.12
CA ILE A 653 50.23 44.86 32.51
C ILE A 653 50.45 43.39 32.13
N GLN A 654 49.52 42.51 32.52
CA GLN A 654 49.60 41.08 32.24
C GLN A 654 48.37 40.59 31.47
N ASN A 655 48.61 39.81 30.41
CA ASN A 655 47.57 39.13 29.63
C ASN A 655 47.49 37.68 30.09
N VAL A 656 46.42 37.31 30.79
CA VAL A 656 46.22 35.97 31.33
C VAL A 656 45.28 35.20 30.40
N LYS A 657 45.76 34.08 29.86
CA LYS A 657 44.88 33.05 29.31
C LYS A 657 44.20 32.33 30.47
N TYR A 658 42.89 32.14 30.38
CA TYR A 658 42.13 31.31 31.30
C TYR A 658 41.60 30.07 30.56
N ALA A 659 41.51 28.96 31.26
CA ALA A 659 40.61 27.87 30.90
C ALA A 659 39.50 27.82 31.96
N VAL A 660 38.25 27.68 31.53
CA VAL A 660 37.16 27.32 32.44
C VAL A 660 37.05 25.80 32.38
N THR A 661 37.27 25.12 33.50
CA THR A 661 37.17 23.66 33.60
C THR A 661 36.29 23.28 34.77
N PHE A 662 35.22 22.53 34.51
CA PHE A 662 34.30 22.04 35.53
C PHE A 662 34.82 20.72 36.10
N GLY A 663 35.55 20.79 37.21
CA GLY A 663 36.16 19.64 37.87
C GLY A 663 35.20 18.88 38.78
N TRP A 664 35.09 17.57 38.58
CA TRP A 664 34.34 16.65 39.44
C TRP A 664 35.26 16.09 40.53
N PHE A 665 34.82 16.20 41.79
CA PHE A 665 35.49 15.57 42.95
C PHE A 665 34.51 14.65 43.67
N GLN A 666 35.02 13.53 44.20
CA GLN A 666 34.28 12.58 45.04
C GLN A 666 34.30 13.00 46.51
#